data_AF-A0AAJ6YDL0-F1
#
_entry.id   AF-A0AAJ6YDL0-F1
#
_cell.length_a   1.000
_cell.length_b   1.000
_cell.length_c   1.000
_cell.angle_alpha   90.00
_cell.angle_beta   90.00
_cell.angle_gamma   90.00
#
_symmetry.space_group_name_H-M   'P 1'
#
loop_
_entity.id
_entity.type
_entity.pdbx_description
1 polymer ?
#
loop_
_entity_poly.entity_id
_entity_poly.type
_entity_poly.pdbx_seq_one_letter_code
_entity_poly.pdbx_strand_id
1 'polypeptide(L)'
;MEDKHNSISNSEDGYKSNKDDIEINSIMSQDPFAPNTAILAPVEIEELDASSINQLNFDMGGFVEAEAIKIDKIPEQLSLNSVEYLDCSNPDETISDIEEQNTLFSEEENLLTKQFLNGELTFSEFTVRMDQDIDIETEDQNISKIVIASPEADNQVNNRKIDKLNKTRPRRSRKTLPVALQGLMGEANLRYARGEVELATQMCMEIIRQVPNAPEPFHTLSMIYENDQPDKALQFALIAAHLSPRDSEQWVRLANSSLESENIRQALTCYSKAIQACPKNIELYETRARLQEQCGDKKAFIHAYSKLLNQLGPEDGQNILKYAKLLAKRCMHENLYDIALDGMENIFKKCPQLVTLEEVNVITELLIVSKQFIRCLDILTKYTTIWIEYADLDSPKSAEDKESKINKITFCSIPDDLAVDLKAKCIISLIELNEIEIVDTLIPKFQILENPEISGDLFLDVAEAFMSKKEFKRALSLLEPLVNSENFSLAAVWLRHAESWVGCHDLNKAIKSYEIVRKLSPQHLGARMELAKLYKLKGQFNKAIQVLKQDLELDVLDPGVIYERTKLLLKVKRYNEYFQSGMLLLSRHCVTLRSKLELTALSRTSGVRQRMEILNRDRLSRGESIQDENLPSFSTNNEPTDKQEFILMLQMCRLACKLKKYGLLQRICFTALTSKKFSNENSHIMYLCLISCIRNNDSYDGFNVVRELVRSRKKSKTWNLLNIIIQRAEDSRHNRFMMRQLGKEDAFSYLHVLHANNCLVSGTYKYALNDYISLFKVKPSALLALLVSVTLLQMACQKFSAKKNQLVIQAIAFMKTYIKLRGDQVSQETNYNMARTLHQLGLLPSAIHFYKLVLESLAPELIEKNANLLDLKKEAAFNLHLIYMQAENYQLARMYLENYITI
;
A
#
# COMPACT_ATOMS: atom_id res chain seq x y z
N MET A 1 17.24 63.34 -7.78
CA MET A 1 18.62 62.83 -7.72
C MET A 1 18.56 61.44 -7.12
N GLU A 2 18.20 60.39 -7.88
CA GLU A 2 18.75 60.01 -9.21
C GLU A 2 20.27 59.76 -9.08
N ASP A 3 20.84 58.70 -9.67
CA ASP A 3 20.24 57.70 -10.56
C ASP A 3 21.14 56.47 -10.74
N LYS A 4 20.60 55.44 -11.40
CA LYS A 4 21.27 54.50 -12.32
C LYS A 4 22.49 53.70 -11.81
N HIS A 5 22.37 52.38 -11.72
CA HIS A 5 22.60 51.44 -12.84
C HIS A 5 24.02 51.49 -13.41
N ASN A 6 24.81 50.42 -13.21
CA ASN A 6 24.91 49.39 -14.25
C ASN A 6 25.55 48.09 -13.74
N SER A 7 24.97 46.97 -14.16
CA SER A 7 25.63 45.67 -14.21
C SER A 7 26.60 45.61 -15.38
N ILE A 8 27.71 44.89 -15.24
CA ILE A 8 28.39 44.17 -16.32
C ILE A 8 29.07 42.94 -15.71
N SER A 9 29.02 41.84 -16.46
CA SER A 9 29.56 40.52 -16.13
C SER A 9 30.89 40.26 -16.86
N ASN A 10 31.43 39.04 -16.69
CA ASN A 10 32.55 38.45 -17.47
C ASN A 10 33.94 38.98 -17.04
N SER A 11 35.05 38.23 -17.16
CA SER A 11 35.28 36.84 -17.61
C SER A 11 36.64 36.32 -17.11
N GLU A 12 36.86 35.00 -17.32
CA GLU A 12 38.16 34.35 -17.62
C GLU A 12 39.27 34.22 -16.54
N ASP A 13 39.66 32.95 -16.36
CA ASP A 13 41.01 32.37 -16.36
C ASP A 13 42.15 32.94 -15.49
N GLY A 14 42.75 32.05 -14.68
CA GLY A 14 44.03 32.32 -14.02
C GLY A 14 44.46 31.26 -13.00
N TYR A 15 45.15 30.21 -13.45
CA TYR A 15 45.79 29.20 -12.58
C TYR A 15 46.97 29.76 -11.75
N LYS A 16 47.32 29.06 -10.65
CA LYS A 16 48.54 29.16 -9.79
C LYS A 16 48.52 30.22 -8.67
N SER A 17 49.18 30.03 -7.51
CA SER A 17 49.72 28.83 -6.84
C SER A 17 50.24 29.20 -5.43
N ASN A 18 50.42 28.19 -4.56
CA ASN A 18 51.08 28.22 -3.23
C ASN A 18 50.26 28.92 -2.12
N LYS A 19 49.94 28.31 -0.97
CA LYS A 19 50.70 27.50 0.03
C LYS A 19 51.82 28.25 0.76
N ASP A 20 51.88 27.91 2.04
CA ASP A 20 52.84 28.21 3.13
C ASP A 20 52.22 29.21 4.14
N ASP A 21 51.83 28.78 5.35
CA ASP A 21 52.66 28.50 6.53
C ASP A 21 53.20 29.82 7.15
N ILE A 22 53.23 30.09 8.47
CA ILE A 22 53.00 29.28 9.69
C ILE A 22 52.86 30.22 10.92
N GLU A 23 52.21 29.76 12.01
CA GLU A 23 52.38 30.16 13.44
C GLU A 23 52.11 31.61 13.96
N ILE A 24 51.21 31.81 14.94
CA ILE A 24 51.33 31.80 16.45
C ILE A 24 51.76 33.14 17.09
N ASN A 25 50.80 33.75 17.81
CA ASN A 25 50.85 34.39 19.15
C ASN A 25 49.72 35.45 19.23
N SER A 26 48.69 35.36 20.08
CA SER A 26 48.62 35.20 21.55
C SER A 26 48.93 36.49 22.34
N ILE A 27 48.35 36.64 23.56
CA ILE A 27 48.49 37.73 24.56
C ILE A 27 47.53 38.95 24.36
N MET A 28 46.72 39.41 25.34
CA MET A 28 46.40 38.90 26.69
C MET A 28 45.14 39.57 27.33
N SER A 29 44.39 38.81 28.14
CA SER A 29 43.78 39.21 29.44
C SER A 29 42.63 40.27 29.46
N GLN A 30 41.72 40.32 30.44
CA GLN A 30 41.72 39.82 31.82
C GLN A 30 40.35 39.24 32.27
N ASP A 31 40.37 38.11 32.99
CA ASP A 31 39.35 37.74 34.00
C ASP A 31 39.57 38.54 35.30
N PRO A 32 38.61 38.52 36.25
CA PRO A 32 38.95 37.81 37.50
C PRO A 32 37.86 36.94 38.16
N PHE A 33 38.32 35.75 38.56
CA PHE A 33 38.00 34.99 39.79
C PHE A 33 36.71 34.15 39.97
N ALA A 34 36.92 32.84 39.79
CA ALA A 34 36.30 31.71 40.51
C ALA A 34 36.85 31.64 41.99
N PRO A 35 36.86 30.53 42.79
CA PRO A 35 36.76 29.07 42.50
C PRO A 35 35.59 28.40 43.33
N ASN A 36 35.48 27.10 43.62
CA ASN A 36 36.42 25.97 43.53
C ASN A 36 35.74 24.58 43.32
N THR A 37 36.52 23.52 43.52
CA THR A 37 36.43 22.13 43.09
C THR A 37 36.07 21.12 44.21
N ALA A 38 35.51 19.96 43.82
CA ALA A 38 35.87 18.64 44.39
C ALA A 38 35.40 17.44 43.52
N ILE A 39 36.37 16.75 42.91
CA ILE A 39 36.44 15.29 42.66
C ILE A 39 35.22 14.59 42.00
N LEU A 40 35.35 14.27 40.71
CA LEU A 40 34.62 13.20 40.02
C LEU A 40 35.64 12.10 39.67
N ALA A 41 35.35 10.85 40.03
CA ALA A 41 36.20 9.71 39.70
C ALA A 41 36.07 9.34 38.21
N PRO A 42 37.15 8.89 37.55
CA PRO A 42 37.05 8.32 36.22
C PRO A 42 36.37 6.95 36.33
N VAL A 43 35.21 6.80 35.68
CA VAL A 43 34.68 5.46 35.39
C VAL A 43 35.42 4.98 34.14
N GLU A 44 36.09 3.85 34.27
CA GLU A 44 36.83 3.20 33.18
C GLU A 44 35.86 2.88 32.04
N ILE A 45 36.27 3.23 30.81
CA ILE A 45 35.56 2.80 29.61
C ILE A 45 35.98 1.35 29.39
N GLU A 46 35.13 0.40 29.77
CA GLU A 46 35.22 -0.95 29.22
C GLU A 46 34.93 -0.86 27.72
N GLU A 47 35.98 -1.02 26.91
CA GLU A 47 35.84 -1.28 25.47
C GLU A 47 35.14 -2.64 25.30
N LEU A 48 33.81 -2.60 25.15
CA LEU A 48 33.03 -3.80 24.84
C LEU A 48 33.35 -4.27 23.41
N ASP A 49 33.90 -5.48 23.32
CA ASP A 49 34.39 -6.11 22.09
C ASP A 49 33.44 -5.95 20.88
N ALA A 50 34.04 -5.58 19.74
CA ALA A 50 33.37 -5.42 18.46
C ALA A 50 32.69 -6.71 17.93
N SER A 51 32.91 -7.86 18.56
CA SER A 51 32.22 -9.12 18.27
C SER A 51 30.77 -9.20 18.80
N SER A 52 30.32 -8.23 19.59
CA SER A 52 28.98 -8.25 20.22
C SER A 52 27.83 -7.84 19.28
N ILE A 53 28.13 -7.45 18.04
CA ILE A 53 27.19 -6.82 17.09
C ILE A 53 26.26 -7.84 16.39
N ASN A 54 26.58 -9.14 16.41
CA ASN A 54 25.95 -10.17 15.56
C ASN A 54 24.63 -10.75 16.08
N GLN A 55 23.86 -10.01 16.89
CA GLN A 55 22.46 -10.34 17.19
C GLN A 55 21.61 -9.08 17.24
N LEU A 56 20.53 -9.05 16.45
CA LEU A 56 19.41 -8.10 16.59
C LEU A 56 18.60 -8.40 17.87
N ASN A 57 19.28 -8.39 19.01
CA ASN A 57 18.66 -8.26 20.32
C ASN A 57 18.08 -6.86 20.40
N PHE A 58 16.81 -6.74 20.00
CA PHE A 58 15.98 -5.60 20.36
C PHE A 58 16.14 -5.37 21.86
N ASP A 59 16.88 -4.33 22.27
CA ASP A 59 16.90 -3.96 23.67
C ASP A 59 15.51 -3.42 24.03
N MET A 60 14.80 -4.24 24.79
CA MET A 60 13.45 -4.01 25.26
C MET A 60 13.43 -3.27 26.60
N GLY A 61 14.60 -3.08 27.23
CA GLY A 61 14.75 -2.64 28.62
C GLY A 61 15.33 -1.24 28.83
N GLY A 62 15.91 -0.59 27.79
CA GLY A 62 16.60 0.70 27.88
C GLY A 62 15.79 1.94 28.33
N PHE A 63 14.57 1.77 28.88
CA PHE A 63 13.77 2.84 29.47
C PHE A 63 13.33 2.44 30.88
N VAL A 64 13.94 3.07 31.89
CA VAL A 64 13.63 2.87 33.32
C VAL A 64 12.12 3.03 33.56
N GLU A 65 11.48 1.96 34.05
CA GLU A 65 10.04 1.93 34.30
C GLU A 65 9.71 2.75 35.55
N ALA A 66 8.99 3.87 35.39
CA ALA A 66 8.34 4.55 36.50
C ALA A 66 7.05 3.79 36.88
N GLU A 67 6.94 3.33 38.13
CA GLU A 67 5.81 2.51 38.57
C GLU A 67 4.47 3.25 38.49
N ALA A 68 3.54 2.76 37.65
CA ALA A 68 2.23 3.38 37.45
C ALA A 68 1.09 2.71 38.24
N ILE A 69 0.31 3.55 38.92
CA ILE A 69 -0.86 3.17 39.73
C ILE A 69 -2.09 2.90 38.82
N LYS A 70 -2.95 1.95 39.22
CA LYS A 70 -4.14 1.49 38.47
C LYS A 70 -5.31 2.49 38.56
N ILE A 71 -6.08 2.61 37.48
CA ILE A 71 -7.39 3.31 37.43
C ILE A 71 -8.28 2.58 36.40
N ASP A 72 -9.56 2.37 36.74
CA ASP A 72 -10.54 1.56 36.00
C ASP A 72 -11.38 2.34 34.96
N LYS A 73 -12.23 1.61 34.22
CA LYS A 73 -12.85 2.02 32.93
C LYS A 73 -14.25 2.62 33.03
N ILE A 74 -14.65 3.37 32.00
CA ILE A 74 -16.03 3.76 31.67
C ILE A 74 -16.30 3.50 30.15
N PRO A 75 -17.51 3.12 29.70
CA PRO A 75 -17.79 2.68 28.31
C PRO A 75 -18.12 3.81 27.31
N GLU A 76 -18.20 3.46 26.01
CA GLU A 76 -18.54 4.36 24.88
C GLU A 76 -19.70 3.82 24.03
N GLN A 77 -20.54 4.72 23.50
CA GLN A 77 -21.37 4.53 22.30
C GLN A 77 -21.68 5.90 21.66
N LEU A 78 -21.60 5.99 20.32
CA LEU A 78 -22.64 6.52 19.40
C LEU A 78 -22.10 6.69 17.96
N SER A 79 -23.02 6.62 16.98
CA SER A 79 -22.80 6.50 15.53
C SER A 79 -22.88 7.84 14.76
N LEU A 80 -22.55 7.81 13.46
CA LEU A 80 -22.60 8.93 12.50
C LEU A 80 -23.24 8.49 11.17
N ASN A 81 -24.01 9.37 10.54
CA ASN A 81 -24.62 9.19 9.20
C ASN A 81 -24.08 10.23 8.19
N SER A 82 -24.33 9.97 6.90
CA SER A 82 -23.77 10.62 5.70
C SER A 82 -24.57 11.81 5.14
N VAL A 83 -23.97 12.56 4.19
CA VAL A 83 -24.59 13.59 3.33
C VAL A 83 -23.96 13.55 1.92
N GLU A 84 -24.76 13.83 0.88
CA GLU A 84 -24.43 13.78 -0.56
C GLU A 84 -24.18 15.19 -1.16
N TYR A 85 -23.73 15.27 -2.43
CA TYR A 85 -23.63 16.52 -3.23
C TYR A 85 -24.07 16.28 -4.69
N LEU A 86 -24.56 17.34 -5.36
CA LEU A 86 -25.20 17.31 -6.69
C LEU A 86 -24.29 17.72 -7.87
N ASP A 87 -24.64 17.23 -9.06
CA ASP A 87 -24.16 17.64 -10.39
C ASP A 87 -25.02 18.76 -11.02
N CYS A 88 -24.46 19.47 -12.01
CA CYS A 88 -25.18 20.28 -13.01
C CYS A 88 -24.42 20.36 -14.34
N SER A 89 -25.09 20.10 -15.46
CA SER A 89 -24.59 20.33 -16.83
C SER A 89 -25.74 20.55 -17.81
N ASN A 90 -25.63 21.53 -18.71
CA ASN A 90 -26.56 21.75 -19.83
C ASN A 90 -25.75 21.84 -21.15
N PRO A 91 -26.20 21.19 -22.23
CA PRO A 91 -25.73 21.43 -23.60
C PRO A 91 -26.79 22.14 -24.46
N ASP A 92 -26.37 22.78 -25.55
CA ASP A 92 -27.10 22.90 -26.83
C ASP A 92 -26.23 23.66 -27.84
N GLU A 93 -26.08 23.13 -29.07
CA GLU A 93 -26.18 23.86 -30.35
C GLU A 93 -26.00 22.92 -31.56
N THR A 94 -26.43 23.34 -32.75
CA THR A 94 -26.83 22.45 -33.83
C THR A 94 -26.43 22.90 -35.24
N ILE A 95 -25.88 21.96 -36.03
CA ILE A 95 -26.14 21.78 -37.47
C ILE A 95 -25.80 23.01 -38.35
N SER A 96 -24.52 23.35 -38.45
CA SER A 96 -23.92 24.02 -39.62
C SER A 96 -22.82 23.18 -40.31
N ASP A 97 -22.47 22.06 -39.69
CA ASP A 97 -21.09 21.57 -39.66
C ASP A 97 -20.64 20.78 -40.91
N ILE A 98 -21.53 20.44 -41.84
CA ILE A 98 -21.21 19.42 -42.88
C ILE A 98 -20.35 19.97 -44.02
N GLU A 99 -20.45 21.26 -44.34
CA GLU A 99 -19.54 21.91 -45.29
C GLU A 99 -18.24 22.33 -44.59
N GLU A 100 -18.32 22.85 -43.36
CA GLU A 100 -17.17 23.21 -42.53
C GLU A 100 -16.28 22.00 -42.18
N GLN A 101 -16.86 20.82 -41.93
CA GLN A 101 -16.13 19.57 -41.66
C GLN A 101 -15.18 19.18 -42.79
N ASN A 102 -15.59 19.32 -44.06
CA ASN A 102 -14.73 18.94 -45.19
C ASN A 102 -13.54 19.90 -45.38
N THR A 103 -13.70 21.18 -45.04
CA THR A 103 -12.59 22.14 -44.99
C THR A 103 -11.69 21.87 -43.78
N LEU A 104 -12.27 21.64 -42.60
CA LEU A 104 -11.55 21.31 -41.35
C LEU A 104 -10.65 20.08 -41.53
N PHE A 105 -11.16 18.97 -42.09
CA PHE A 105 -10.34 17.78 -42.33
C PHE A 105 -9.14 18.05 -43.26
N SER A 106 -9.28 18.93 -44.26
CA SER A 106 -8.14 19.28 -45.11
C SER A 106 -7.16 20.20 -44.40
N GLU A 107 -7.61 21.07 -43.49
CA GLU A 107 -6.73 21.93 -42.69
C GLU A 107 -5.98 21.14 -41.61
N GLU A 108 -6.62 20.13 -41.00
CA GLU A 108 -6.01 19.18 -40.06
C GLU A 108 -4.92 18.34 -40.73
N GLU A 109 -5.17 17.74 -41.91
CA GLU A 109 -4.13 17.03 -42.69
C GLU A 109 -2.93 17.93 -43.00
N ASN A 110 -3.19 19.19 -43.39
CA ASN A 110 -2.15 20.17 -43.69
C ASN A 110 -1.34 20.57 -42.44
N LEU A 111 -2.00 20.66 -41.29
CA LEU A 111 -1.39 21.01 -40.01
C LEU A 111 -0.51 19.86 -39.49
N LEU A 112 -1.00 18.63 -39.51
CA LEU A 112 -0.24 17.44 -39.12
C LEU A 112 1.05 17.27 -39.96
N THR A 113 0.96 17.53 -41.27
CA THR A 113 2.11 17.46 -42.17
C THR A 113 3.16 18.53 -41.84
N LYS A 114 2.75 19.74 -41.45
CA LYS A 114 3.65 20.80 -40.98
C LYS A 114 4.27 20.48 -39.62
N GLN A 115 3.50 19.95 -38.67
CA GLN A 115 4.00 19.56 -37.36
C GLN A 115 5.04 18.42 -37.45
N PHE A 116 4.84 17.46 -38.35
CA PHE A 116 5.85 16.43 -38.63
C PHE A 116 7.13 17.05 -39.23
N LEU A 117 7.02 17.93 -40.22
CA LEU A 117 8.18 18.63 -40.82
C LEU A 117 8.92 19.55 -39.84
N ASN A 118 8.24 20.11 -38.84
CA ASN A 118 8.84 20.88 -37.75
C ASN A 118 9.54 20.00 -36.68
N GLY A 119 9.39 18.66 -36.75
CA GLY A 119 9.88 17.74 -35.73
C GLY A 119 9.05 17.71 -34.44
N GLU A 120 7.83 18.28 -34.45
CA GLU A 120 6.91 18.25 -33.30
C GLU A 120 6.26 16.86 -33.11
N LEU A 121 6.20 16.06 -34.19
CA LEU A 121 5.61 14.72 -34.21
C LEU A 121 6.62 13.66 -34.67
N THR A 122 6.53 12.45 -34.10
CA THR A 122 7.21 11.27 -34.66
C THR A 122 6.45 10.75 -35.90
N PHE A 123 7.13 10.05 -36.83
CA PHE A 123 6.45 9.52 -38.02
C PHE A 123 5.34 8.51 -37.67
N SER A 124 5.54 7.71 -36.62
CA SER A 124 4.51 6.83 -36.06
C SER A 124 3.27 7.61 -35.63
N GLU A 125 3.45 8.69 -34.87
CA GLU A 125 2.37 9.56 -34.43
C GLU A 125 1.67 10.31 -35.56
N PHE A 126 2.44 10.76 -36.56
CA PHE A 126 1.92 11.34 -37.78
C PHE A 126 1.00 10.34 -38.51
N THR A 127 1.46 9.10 -38.74
CA THR A 127 0.62 8.08 -39.40
C THR A 127 -0.65 7.75 -38.62
N VAL A 128 -0.58 7.60 -37.29
CA VAL A 128 -1.77 7.34 -36.46
C VAL A 128 -2.77 8.49 -36.50
N ARG A 129 -2.31 9.76 -36.46
CA ARG A 129 -3.19 10.93 -36.57
C ARG A 129 -3.76 11.14 -37.98
N MET A 130 -3.01 10.77 -39.03
CA MET A 130 -3.45 10.90 -40.43
C MET A 130 -4.42 9.81 -40.92
N ASP A 131 -4.55 8.69 -40.19
CA ASP A 131 -5.32 7.50 -40.62
C ASP A 131 -6.54 7.18 -39.73
N GLN A 132 -6.99 8.10 -38.86
CA GLN A 132 -7.97 7.90 -37.76
C GLN A 132 -9.40 7.37 -38.12
N ASP A 133 -9.70 7.04 -39.38
CA ASP A 133 -10.99 6.47 -39.83
C ASP A 133 -10.83 5.14 -40.61
N ILE A 134 -9.69 4.46 -40.47
CA ILE A 134 -9.53 3.06 -40.89
C ILE A 134 -9.24 2.25 -39.61
N ASP A 135 -9.99 1.17 -39.36
CA ASP A 135 -9.83 0.29 -38.19
C ASP A 135 -8.38 -0.21 -38.03
N ILE A 136 -7.62 0.56 -37.26
CA ILE A 136 -6.24 0.32 -36.86
C ILE A 136 -6.20 0.68 -35.37
N GLU A 137 -6.08 -0.35 -34.53
CA GLU A 137 -5.54 -0.25 -33.16
C GLU A 137 -6.44 0.41 -32.09
N THR A 138 -7.77 0.22 -32.12
CA THR A 138 -8.68 0.52 -30.98
C THR A 138 -9.20 -0.70 -30.20
N GLU A 139 -8.57 -1.88 -30.36
CA GLU A 139 -8.79 -3.03 -29.46
C GLU A 139 -7.75 -3.10 -28.31
N ASP A 140 -6.54 -2.56 -28.50
CA ASP A 140 -5.42 -2.69 -27.54
C ASP A 140 -5.64 -2.01 -26.17
N GLN A 141 -6.65 -1.16 -26.03
CA GLN A 141 -7.02 -0.56 -24.74
C GLN A 141 -8.26 -1.20 -24.08
N ASN A 142 -9.14 -1.87 -24.85
CA ASN A 142 -10.43 -2.37 -24.32
C ASN A 142 -10.34 -3.74 -23.64
N ILE A 143 -9.32 -4.54 -23.95
CA ILE A 143 -9.08 -5.84 -23.29
C ILE A 143 -8.78 -5.66 -21.78
N SER A 144 -8.27 -4.48 -21.37
CA SER A 144 -7.99 -4.14 -19.97
C SER A 144 -9.21 -4.12 -19.02
N LYS A 145 -10.45 -4.12 -19.57
CA LYS A 145 -11.70 -4.07 -18.79
C LYS A 145 -12.55 -5.33 -18.87
N ILE A 146 -12.18 -6.33 -19.67
CA ILE A 146 -12.97 -7.56 -19.84
C ILE A 146 -12.58 -8.65 -18.81
N VAL A 147 -11.43 -8.49 -18.12
CA VAL A 147 -10.87 -9.51 -17.21
C VAL A 147 -11.47 -9.48 -15.78
N ILE A 148 -12.38 -8.55 -15.45
CA ILE A 148 -13.05 -8.52 -14.13
C ILE A 148 -14.58 -8.36 -14.28
N ALA A 149 -15.25 -9.42 -14.70
CA ALA A 149 -16.68 -9.61 -14.51
C ALA A 149 -16.98 -11.10 -14.22
N SER A 150 -17.35 -11.42 -12.98
CA SER A 150 -17.85 -12.74 -12.58
C SER A 150 -19.30 -12.93 -13.06
N PRO A 151 -19.73 -14.15 -13.43
CA PRO A 151 -21.01 -14.38 -14.10
C PRO A 151 -22.18 -14.55 -13.11
N GLU A 152 -22.73 -13.45 -12.59
CA GLU A 152 -24.02 -13.45 -11.88
C GLU A 152 -24.82 -12.17 -12.18
N ALA A 153 -25.78 -12.26 -13.11
CA ALA A 153 -27.09 -11.58 -13.09
C ALA A 153 -27.78 -11.67 -14.48
N ASP A 154 -28.82 -12.50 -14.56
CA ASP A 154 -29.74 -12.52 -15.70
C ASP A 154 -30.71 -11.33 -15.69
N ASN A 155 -31.32 -11.07 -16.85
CA ASN A 155 -32.50 -10.21 -17.07
C ASN A 155 -32.34 -8.69 -16.84
N GLN A 156 -32.19 -7.94 -17.93
CA GLN A 156 -33.37 -7.33 -18.56
C GLN A 156 -33.12 -6.83 -19.99
N VAL A 157 -34.05 -7.18 -20.87
CA VAL A 157 -34.10 -6.69 -22.25
C VAL A 157 -34.27 -5.18 -22.28
N ASN A 158 -33.41 -4.49 -23.03
CA ASN A 158 -33.80 -3.23 -23.66
C ASN A 158 -33.09 -3.04 -25.00
N ASN A 159 -33.82 -3.34 -26.08
CA ASN A 159 -33.41 -3.05 -27.44
C ASN A 159 -33.25 -1.54 -27.65
N ARG A 160 -32.00 -1.06 -27.62
CA ARG A 160 -31.62 0.18 -28.29
C ARG A 160 -30.60 -0.16 -29.36
N LYS A 161 -31.09 -0.27 -30.60
CA LYS A 161 -30.24 -0.29 -31.78
C LYS A 161 -29.38 0.97 -31.74
N ILE A 162 -28.09 0.79 -31.54
CA ILE A 162 -27.12 1.83 -31.85
C ILE A 162 -26.87 1.71 -33.35
N ASP A 163 -27.74 2.33 -34.14
CA ASP A 163 -27.53 2.54 -35.57
C ASP A 163 -26.39 3.57 -35.75
N LYS A 164 -25.15 3.13 -35.50
CA LYS A 164 -23.95 3.84 -35.95
C LYS A 164 -23.93 3.75 -37.47
N LEU A 165 -24.29 4.85 -38.13
CA LEU A 165 -24.18 4.94 -39.58
C LEU A 165 -22.73 4.70 -40.01
N ASN A 166 -22.50 3.62 -40.76
CA ASN A 166 -21.25 3.36 -41.46
C ASN A 166 -21.02 4.44 -42.55
N LYS A 167 -20.44 5.58 -42.15
CA LYS A 167 -19.89 6.58 -43.08
C LYS A 167 -18.48 6.15 -43.50
N THR A 168 -18.38 5.22 -44.45
CA THR A 168 -17.10 4.91 -45.09
C THR A 168 -16.57 6.14 -45.84
N ARG A 169 -15.39 6.66 -45.49
CA ARG A 169 -14.71 7.70 -46.29
C ARG A 169 -14.59 7.20 -47.75
N PRO A 170 -14.81 8.07 -48.76
CA PRO A 170 -14.50 7.70 -50.15
C PRO A 170 -13.00 7.39 -50.28
N ARG A 171 -12.65 6.43 -51.15
CA ARG A 171 -11.25 6.09 -51.45
C ARG A 171 -10.47 7.37 -51.77
N ARG A 172 -9.31 7.57 -51.10
CA ARG A 172 -8.37 8.70 -51.37
C ARG A 172 -8.14 8.81 -52.87
N SER A 173 -8.83 9.73 -53.53
CA SER A 173 -8.65 9.99 -54.95
C SER A 173 -7.41 10.84 -55.15
N ARG A 174 -6.71 10.61 -56.27
CA ARG A 174 -5.46 11.28 -56.61
C ARG A 174 -5.70 12.80 -56.71
N LYS A 175 -5.37 13.57 -55.67
CA LYS A 175 -5.30 15.03 -55.71
C LYS A 175 -4.11 15.44 -56.59
N THR A 176 -4.28 15.39 -57.91
CA THR A 176 -3.28 15.86 -58.88
C THR A 176 -3.02 17.34 -58.68
N LEU A 177 -1.74 17.74 -58.70
CA LEU A 177 -1.34 19.16 -58.66
C LEU A 177 -2.16 20.00 -59.67
N PRO A 178 -2.67 21.18 -59.28
CA PRO A 178 -3.30 22.11 -60.21
C PRO A 178 -2.38 22.43 -61.39
N VAL A 179 -2.93 22.58 -62.60
CA VAL A 179 -2.13 22.69 -63.85
C VAL A 179 -1.03 23.77 -63.79
N ALA A 180 -1.29 24.90 -63.14
CA ALA A 180 -0.30 25.96 -62.93
C ALA A 180 0.90 25.51 -62.05
N LEU A 181 0.64 24.76 -60.98
CA LEU A 181 1.67 24.20 -60.10
C LEU A 181 2.33 22.96 -60.70
N GLN A 182 1.64 22.22 -61.57
CA GLN A 182 2.24 21.12 -62.33
C GLN A 182 3.31 21.63 -63.30
N GLY A 183 3.13 22.81 -63.90
CA GLY A 183 4.17 23.49 -64.67
C GLY A 183 5.38 23.91 -63.81
N LEU A 184 5.12 24.51 -62.65
CA LEU A 184 6.16 24.90 -61.69
C LEU A 184 6.97 23.68 -61.18
N MET A 185 6.28 22.56 -60.94
CA MET A 185 6.88 21.27 -60.55
C MET A 185 7.76 20.70 -61.68
N GLY A 186 7.30 20.82 -62.94
CA GLY A 186 8.07 20.43 -64.11
C GLY A 186 9.36 21.24 -64.26
N GLU A 187 9.32 22.56 -64.01
CA GLU A 187 10.52 23.38 -63.99
C GLU A 187 11.45 23.01 -62.82
N ALA A 188 10.93 22.80 -61.61
CA ALA A 188 11.74 22.39 -60.45
C ALA A 188 12.53 21.09 -60.71
N ASN A 189 11.88 20.07 -61.29
CA ASN A 189 12.54 18.82 -61.70
C ASN A 189 13.62 19.05 -62.76
N LEU A 190 13.39 19.97 -63.70
CA LEU A 190 14.31 20.27 -64.79
C LEU A 190 15.52 21.10 -64.30
N ARG A 191 15.33 21.96 -63.29
CA ARG A 191 16.39 22.68 -62.57
C ARG A 191 17.27 21.71 -61.78
N TYR A 192 16.66 20.76 -61.06
CA TYR A 192 17.39 19.69 -60.37
C TYR A 192 18.23 18.86 -61.34
N ALA A 193 17.68 18.44 -62.48
CA ALA A 193 18.40 17.71 -63.52
C ALA A 193 19.56 18.51 -64.18
N ARG A 194 19.59 19.84 -64.03
CA ARG A 194 20.70 20.73 -64.44
C ARG A 194 21.74 20.97 -63.34
N GLY A 195 21.52 20.46 -62.13
CA GLY A 195 22.37 20.73 -60.96
C GLY A 195 22.06 22.04 -60.23
N GLU A 196 20.97 22.76 -60.57
CA GLU A 196 20.55 24.00 -59.91
C GLU A 196 19.74 23.68 -58.63
N VAL A 197 20.37 22.99 -57.67
CA VAL A 197 19.73 22.37 -56.50
C VAL A 197 19.02 23.39 -55.60
N GLU A 198 19.63 24.55 -55.33
CA GLU A 198 19.07 25.59 -54.46
C GLU A 198 17.75 26.15 -55.02
N LEU A 199 17.70 26.42 -56.33
CA LEU A 199 16.51 26.93 -57.01
C LEU A 199 15.41 25.86 -57.07
N ALA A 200 15.76 24.62 -57.38
CA ALA A 200 14.82 23.50 -57.35
C ALA A 200 14.17 23.33 -55.95
N THR A 201 14.99 23.45 -54.89
CA THR A 201 14.52 23.38 -53.49
C THR A 201 13.52 24.50 -53.17
N GLN A 202 13.82 25.74 -53.54
CA GLN A 202 12.92 26.89 -53.33
C GLN A 202 11.58 26.69 -54.05
N MET A 203 11.61 26.20 -55.30
CA MET A 203 10.41 25.93 -56.08
C MET A 203 9.56 24.80 -55.47
N CYS A 204 10.17 23.69 -55.05
CA CYS A 204 9.45 22.61 -54.37
C CYS A 204 8.83 23.07 -53.03
N MET A 205 9.54 23.89 -52.24
CA MET A 205 9.00 24.44 -50.99
C MET A 205 7.80 25.38 -51.21
N GLU A 206 7.82 26.21 -52.27
CA GLU A 206 6.69 27.07 -52.59
C GLU A 206 5.48 26.27 -53.10
N ILE A 207 5.70 25.15 -53.80
CA ILE A 207 4.61 24.21 -54.17
C ILE A 207 4.01 23.57 -52.92
N ILE A 208 4.83 23.11 -51.96
CA ILE A 208 4.35 22.55 -50.67
C ILE A 208 3.58 23.59 -49.86
N ARG A 209 4.01 24.87 -49.89
CA ARG A 209 3.31 25.98 -49.22
C ARG A 209 1.89 26.17 -49.74
N GLN A 210 1.64 25.88 -51.02
CA GLN A 210 0.35 26.04 -51.69
C GLN A 210 -0.49 24.75 -51.72
N VAL A 211 0.13 23.58 -51.87
CA VAL A 211 -0.52 22.26 -51.88
C VAL A 211 0.32 21.26 -51.06
N PRO A 212 0.18 21.23 -49.72
CA PRO A 212 0.98 20.37 -48.85
C PRO A 212 0.64 18.87 -48.92
N ASN A 213 -0.44 18.48 -49.62
CA ASN A 213 -0.85 17.07 -49.76
C ASN A 213 -0.48 16.48 -51.15
N ALA A 214 0.38 17.16 -51.92
CA ALA A 214 0.93 16.65 -53.18
C ALA A 214 2.20 15.81 -52.92
N PRO A 215 2.30 14.54 -53.36
CA PRO A 215 3.48 13.71 -53.16
C PRO A 215 4.69 14.12 -54.02
N GLU A 216 4.47 14.71 -55.20
CA GLU A 216 5.53 14.96 -56.18
C GLU A 216 6.65 15.91 -55.69
N PRO A 217 6.37 17.05 -55.02
CA PRO A 217 7.41 17.93 -54.48
C PRO A 217 8.27 17.26 -53.41
N PHE A 218 7.65 16.46 -52.52
CA PHE A 218 8.37 15.74 -51.47
C PHE A 218 9.27 14.65 -52.03
N HIS A 219 8.84 13.95 -53.09
CA HIS A 219 9.70 12.97 -53.77
C HIS A 219 10.95 13.64 -54.39
N THR A 220 10.79 14.79 -55.04
CA THR A 220 11.93 15.53 -55.61
C THR A 220 12.85 16.10 -54.52
N LEU A 221 12.30 16.63 -53.42
CA LEU A 221 13.11 17.06 -52.26
C LEU A 221 13.85 15.90 -51.60
N SER A 222 13.25 14.71 -51.54
CA SER A 222 13.94 13.50 -51.08
C SER A 222 15.18 13.21 -51.92
N MET A 223 15.07 13.25 -53.24
CA MET A 223 16.22 12.99 -54.14
C MET A 223 17.28 14.09 -54.03
N ILE A 224 16.86 15.35 -53.85
CA ILE A 224 17.77 16.49 -53.62
C ILE A 224 18.62 16.28 -52.37
N TYR A 225 17.99 15.91 -51.24
CA TYR A 225 18.67 15.79 -49.95
C TYR A 225 19.37 14.43 -49.72
N GLU A 226 19.20 13.45 -50.62
CA GLU A 226 19.67 12.06 -50.46
C GLU A 226 21.17 11.97 -50.18
N ASN A 227 21.99 12.81 -50.83
CA ASN A 227 23.45 12.82 -50.66
C ASN A 227 23.94 13.74 -49.53
N ASP A 228 23.24 14.85 -49.27
CA ASP A 228 23.71 15.91 -48.36
C ASP A 228 23.17 15.74 -46.93
N GLN A 229 21.90 15.34 -46.78
CA GLN A 229 21.17 15.30 -45.51
C GLN A 229 20.18 14.11 -45.51
N PRO A 230 20.67 12.86 -45.37
CA PRO A 230 19.87 11.64 -45.54
C PRO A 230 18.67 11.56 -44.60
N ASP A 231 18.77 12.06 -43.37
CA ASP A 231 17.63 12.06 -42.42
C ASP A 231 16.47 12.94 -42.90
N LYS A 232 16.75 14.07 -43.57
CA LYS A 232 15.71 14.93 -44.16
C LYS A 232 15.17 14.32 -45.44
N ALA A 233 16.03 13.70 -46.25
CA ALA A 233 15.59 12.93 -47.41
C ALA A 233 14.58 11.85 -47.00
N LEU A 234 14.89 11.07 -45.97
CA LEU A 234 14.01 10.04 -45.41
C LEU A 234 12.66 10.62 -44.93
N GLN A 235 12.66 11.76 -44.23
CA GLN A 235 11.42 12.42 -43.80
C GLN A 235 10.53 12.82 -45.00
N PHE A 236 11.10 13.45 -46.03
CA PHE A 236 10.35 13.80 -47.24
C PHE A 236 9.87 12.56 -48.01
N ALA A 237 10.70 11.51 -48.09
CA ALA A 237 10.36 10.26 -48.75
C ALA A 237 9.18 9.53 -48.10
N LEU A 238 9.11 9.56 -46.77
CA LEU A 238 8.02 8.96 -45.98
C LEU A 238 6.70 9.71 -46.12
N ILE A 239 6.72 11.04 -46.18
CA ILE A 239 5.54 11.86 -46.50
C ILE A 239 5.08 11.53 -47.93
N ALA A 240 6.01 11.52 -48.90
CA ALA A 240 5.71 11.17 -50.28
C ALA A 240 5.06 9.79 -50.40
N ALA A 241 5.57 8.77 -49.70
CA ALA A 241 5.01 7.42 -49.70
C ALA A 241 3.65 7.30 -49.00
N HIS A 242 3.37 8.10 -47.96
CA HIS A 242 2.05 8.11 -47.30
C HIS A 242 0.97 8.77 -48.16
N LEU A 243 1.36 9.78 -48.96
CA LEU A 243 0.51 10.47 -49.92
C LEU A 243 0.37 9.75 -51.27
N SER A 244 1.30 8.84 -51.61
CA SER A 244 1.28 8.04 -52.85
C SER A 244 0.32 6.84 -52.77
N PRO A 245 -0.08 6.24 -53.92
CA PRO A 245 -0.80 4.97 -53.91
C PRO A 245 0.04 3.84 -53.28
N ARG A 246 -0.64 2.82 -52.74
CA ARG A 246 -0.03 1.72 -51.97
C ARG A 246 0.95 0.84 -52.78
N ASP A 247 2.19 1.28 -52.94
CA ASP A 247 3.31 0.46 -53.39
C ASP A 247 4.01 -0.20 -52.19
N SER A 248 4.00 -1.53 -52.15
CA SER A 248 4.65 -2.30 -51.06
C SER A 248 6.17 -2.20 -51.12
N GLU A 249 6.77 -2.12 -52.31
CA GLU A 249 8.23 -2.12 -52.46
C GLU A 249 8.85 -0.80 -51.99
N GLN A 250 8.19 0.33 -52.30
CA GLN A 250 8.57 1.65 -51.76
C GLN A 250 8.58 1.66 -50.22
N TRP A 251 7.57 1.07 -49.57
CA TRP A 251 7.53 0.96 -48.10
C TRP A 251 8.62 0.07 -47.52
N VAL A 252 9.02 -1.00 -48.21
CA VAL A 252 10.15 -1.86 -47.79
C VAL A 252 11.48 -1.12 -47.88
N ARG A 253 11.72 -0.38 -48.98
CA ARG A 253 12.92 0.45 -49.14
C ARG A 253 13.03 1.50 -48.03
N LEU A 254 11.94 2.20 -47.73
CA LEU A 254 11.88 3.19 -46.65
C LEU A 254 12.01 2.58 -45.25
N ALA A 255 11.52 1.35 -45.06
CA ALA A 255 11.74 0.62 -43.81
C ALA A 255 13.22 0.27 -43.62
N ASN A 256 13.91 -0.17 -44.68
CA ASN A 256 15.35 -0.46 -44.64
C ASN A 256 16.17 0.81 -44.36
N SER A 257 15.91 1.93 -45.06
CA SER A 257 16.57 3.20 -44.77
C SER A 257 16.27 3.73 -43.35
N SER A 258 15.07 3.44 -42.81
CA SER A 258 14.76 3.75 -41.40
C SER A 258 15.54 2.88 -40.41
N LEU A 259 15.95 1.66 -40.78
CA LEU A 259 16.85 0.82 -39.97
C LEU A 259 18.31 1.29 -40.07
N GLU A 260 18.73 1.79 -41.24
CA GLU A 260 20.06 2.41 -41.43
C GLU A 260 20.21 3.68 -40.57
N SER A 261 19.14 4.47 -40.41
CA SER A 261 19.05 5.58 -39.43
C SER A 261 18.73 5.13 -37.98
N GLU A 262 18.88 3.83 -37.64
CA GLU A 262 18.60 3.22 -36.32
C GLU A 262 17.16 3.42 -35.75
N ASN A 263 16.22 3.95 -36.54
CA ASN A 263 14.86 4.30 -36.12
C ASN A 263 13.89 3.11 -36.24
N ILE A 264 14.06 2.09 -35.38
CA ILE A 264 13.32 0.82 -35.47
C ILE A 264 11.78 0.99 -35.44
N ARG A 265 11.25 1.92 -34.62
CA ARG A 265 9.80 2.19 -34.57
C ARG A 265 9.23 2.70 -35.91
N GLN A 266 10.01 3.49 -36.63
CA GLN A 266 9.66 4.04 -37.94
C GLN A 266 9.73 2.96 -39.03
N ALA A 267 10.73 2.07 -38.95
CA ALA A 267 10.78 0.88 -39.80
C ALA A 267 9.55 -0.03 -39.59
N LEU A 268 9.13 -0.27 -38.35
CA LEU A 268 7.96 -1.09 -38.02
C LEU A 268 6.65 -0.53 -38.58
N THR A 269 6.43 0.80 -38.57
CA THR A 269 5.25 1.39 -39.22
C THR A 269 5.32 1.29 -40.74
N CYS A 270 6.51 1.44 -41.35
CA CYS A 270 6.72 1.23 -42.78
C CYS A 270 6.41 -0.21 -43.20
N TYR A 271 6.93 -1.24 -42.51
CA TYR A 271 6.55 -2.63 -42.79
C TYR A 271 5.06 -2.90 -42.56
N SER A 272 4.42 -2.21 -41.60
CA SER A 272 2.97 -2.30 -41.40
C SER A 272 2.19 -1.77 -42.63
N LYS A 273 2.66 -0.68 -43.25
CA LYS A 273 2.10 -0.16 -44.51
C LYS A 273 2.40 -1.07 -45.71
N ALA A 274 3.59 -1.65 -45.78
CA ALA A 274 3.94 -2.65 -46.81
C ALA A 274 3.00 -3.87 -46.76
N ILE A 275 2.67 -4.38 -45.56
CA ILE A 275 1.70 -5.47 -45.34
C ILE A 275 0.27 -5.04 -45.71
N GLN A 276 -0.13 -3.79 -45.44
CA GLN A 276 -1.43 -3.25 -45.88
C GLN A 276 -1.56 -3.09 -47.40
N ALA A 277 -0.43 -3.04 -48.12
CA ALA A 277 -0.37 -3.06 -49.59
C ALA A 277 -0.38 -4.50 -50.14
N CYS A 278 0.40 -5.41 -49.55
CA CYS A 278 0.51 -6.82 -49.95
C CYS A 278 0.26 -7.79 -48.78
N PRO A 279 -1.01 -8.07 -48.41
CA PRO A 279 -1.34 -8.86 -47.22
C PRO A 279 -0.86 -10.32 -47.25
N LYS A 280 -0.63 -10.89 -48.45
CA LYS A 280 -0.19 -12.29 -48.62
C LYS A 280 1.32 -12.50 -48.57
N ASN A 281 2.14 -11.45 -48.54
CA ASN A 281 3.60 -11.62 -48.60
C ASN A 281 4.17 -12.04 -47.23
N ILE A 282 4.50 -13.32 -47.09
CA ILE A 282 5.04 -13.95 -45.87
C ILE A 282 6.35 -13.28 -45.42
N GLU A 283 7.23 -12.89 -46.36
CA GLU A 283 8.55 -12.32 -46.04
C GLU A 283 8.43 -10.99 -45.26
N LEU A 284 7.38 -10.20 -45.52
CA LEU A 284 7.09 -8.97 -44.78
C LEU A 284 6.67 -9.23 -43.33
N TYR A 285 5.97 -10.33 -43.07
CA TYR A 285 5.65 -10.74 -41.71
C TYR A 285 6.88 -11.29 -40.98
N GLU A 286 7.72 -12.10 -41.62
CA GLU A 286 8.95 -12.60 -41.00
C GLU A 286 9.95 -11.48 -40.67
N THR A 287 10.17 -10.54 -41.59
CA THR A 287 11.08 -9.39 -41.36
C THR A 287 10.57 -8.47 -40.25
N ARG A 288 9.28 -8.09 -40.29
CA ARG A 288 8.65 -7.30 -39.21
C ARG A 288 8.72 -8.02 -37.86
N ALA A 289 8.42 -9.32 -37.82
CA ALA A 289 8.42 -10.12 -36.60
C ALA A 289 9.80 -10.19 -35.93
N ARG A 290 10.87 -10.34 -36.75
CA ARG A 290 12.26 -10.35 -36.28
C ARG A 290 12.64 -9.02 -35.62
N LEU A 291 12.20 -7.90 -36.18
CA LEU A 291 12.42 -6.57 -35.62
C LEU A 291 11.60 -6.33 -34.33
N GLN A 292 10.35 -6.80 -34.29
CA GLN A 292 9.53 -6.74 -33.07
C GLN A 292 10.14 -7.55 -31.91
N GLU A 293 10.77 -8.70 -32.21
CA GLU A 293 11.51 -9.48 -31.23
C GLU A 293 12.74 -8.75 -30.69
N GLN A 294 13.50 -8.04 -31.55
CA GLN A 294 14.59 -7.17 -31.13
C GLN A 294 14.11 -6.00 -30.24
N CYS A 295 12.90 -5.49 -30.48
CA CYS A 295 12.26 -4.49 -29.60
C CYS A 295 11.63 -5.07 -28.32
N GLY A 296 11.59 -6.39 -28.14
CA GLY A 296 10.90 -7.05 -27.03
C GLY A 296 9.37 -7.03 -27.10
N ASP A 297 8.78 -6.64 -28.22
CA ASP A 297 7.35 -6.31 -28.36
C ASP A 297 6.51 -7.53 -28.74
N LYS A 298 6.41 -8.48 -27.78
CA LYS A 298 5.92 -9.85 -28.01
C LYS A 298 4.45 -9.95 -28.45
N LYS A 299 3.59 -9.03 -28.01
CA LYS A 299 2.14 -9.09 -28.33
C LYS A 299 1.87 -8.78 -29.80
N ALA A 300 2.59 -7.80 -30.36
CA ALA A 300 2.45 -7.40 -31.75
C ALA A 300 2.87 -8.52 -32.73
N PHE A 301 3.84 -9.35 -32.33
CA PHE A 301 4.22 -10.57 -33.06
C PHE A 301 3.06 -11.59 -33.13
N ILE A 302 2.37 -11.84 -32.02
CA ILE A 302 1.27 -12.81 -31.96
C ILE A 302 0.11 -12.38 -32.87
N HIS A 303 -0.27 -11.11 -32.83
CA HIS A 303 -1.30 -10.55 -33.71
C HIS A 303 -0.89 -10.57 -35.19
N ALA A 304 0.38 -10.31 -35.51
CA ALA A 304 0.87 -10.36 -36.88
C ALA A 304 0.73 -11.76 -37.49
N TYR A 305 1.12 -12.81 -36.77
CA TYR A 305 1.02 -14.19 -37.26
C TYR A 305 -0.40 -14.77 -37.27
N SER A 306 -1.28 -14.39 -36.32
CA SER A 306 -2.69 -14.80 -36.41
C SER A 306 -3.38 -14.20 -37.63
N LYS A 307 -3.07 -12.93 -37.96
CA LYS A 307 -3.54 -12.25 -39.17
C LYS A 307 -3.01 -12.92 -40.45
N LEU A 308 -1.74 -13.34 -40.48
CA LEU A 308 -1.16 -14.10 -41.59
C LEU A 308 -1.89 -15.44 -41.78
N LEU A 309 -2.06 -16.25 -40.72
CA LEU A 309 -2.71 -17.57 -40.78
C LEU A 309 -4.15 -17.49 -41.32
N ASN A 310 -4.87 -16.42 -40.99
CA ASN A 310 -6.21 -16.19 -41.52
C ASN A 310 -6.21 -15.85 -43.03
N GLN A 311 -5.16 -15.20 -43.54
CA GLN A 311 -5.03 -14.76 -44.95
C GLN A 311 -4.43 -15.82 -45.89
N LEU A 312 -3.71 -16.83 -45.36
CA LEU A 312 -3.15 -17.96 -46.11
C LEU A 312 -4.24 -18.95 -46.57
N GLY A 313 -4.05 -19.52 -47.77
CA GLY A 313 -4.97 -20.49 -48.38
C GLY A 313 -4.60 -21.95 -48.08
N PRO A 314 -5.45 -22.93 -48.46
CA PRO A 314 -5.15 -24.35 -48.24
C PRO A 314 -3.91 -24.85 -49.03
N GLU A 315 -3.55 -24.18 -50.13
CA GLU A 315 -2.34 -24.43 -50.91
C GLU A 315 -1.04 -24.18 -50.11
N ASP A 316 -1.08 -23.28 -49.12
CA ASP A 316 0.08 -22.87 -48.31
C ASP A 316 0.34 -23.81 -47.11
N GLY A 317 -0.12 -25.06 -47.16
CA GLY A 317 -0.24 -25.94 -45.98
C GLY A 317 1.02 -26.14 -45.13
N GLN A 318 2.21 -26.20 -45.76
CA GLN A 318 3.49 -26.28 -45.05
C GLN A 318 3.82 -25.00 -44.27
N ASN A 319 3.47 -23.83 -44.83
CA ASN A 319 3.64 -22.54 -44.16
C ASN A 319 2.64 -22.40 -43.00
N ILE A 320 1.39 -22.83 -43.19
CA ILE A 320 0.37 -22.86 -42.13
C ILE A 320 0.87 -23.68 -40.94
N LEU A 321 1.39 -24.89 -41.17
CA LEU A 321 1.98 -25.73 -40.11
C LEU A 321 3.14 -25.03 -39.38
N LYS A 322 4.10 -24.47 -40.13
CA LYS A 322 5.28 -23.78 -39.58
C LYS A 322 4.87 -22.63 -38.65
N TYR A 323 3.99 -21.73 -39.10
CA TYR A 323 3.62 -20.54 -38.32
C TYR A 323 2.61 -20.84 -37.22
N ALA A 324 1.70 -21.81 -37.38
CA ALA A 324 0.79 -22.23 -36.32
C ALA A 324 1.54 -22.90 -35.15
N LYS A 325 2.50 -23.81 -35.41
CA LYS A 325 3.39 -24.35 -34.36
C LYS A 325 4.18 -23.25 -33.65
N LEU A 326 4.74 -22.30 -34.39
CA LEU A 326 5.50 -21.18 -33.83
C LEU A 326 4.63 -20.25 -32.96
N LEU A 327 3.42 -19.94 -33.42
CA LEU A 327 2.44 -19.12 -32.69
C LEU A 327 1.98 -19.84 -31.43
N ALA A 328 1.60 -21.11 -31.51
CA ALA A 328 1.17 -21.91 -30.36
C ALA A 328 2.23 -21.93 -29.26
N LYS A 329 3.49 -22.23 -29.61
CA LYS A 329 4.61 -22.26 -28.66
C LYS A 329 4.83 -20.90 -27.97
N ARG A 330 4.77 -19.79 -28.71
CA ARG A 330 4.88 -18.43 -28.11
C ARG A 330 3.68 -18.10 -27.23
N CYS A 331 2.47 -18.44 -27.66
CA CYS A 331 1.25 -18.15 -26.90
C CYS A 331 1.17 -18.96 -25.60
N MET A 332 1.66 -20.20 -25.58
CA MET A 332 1.82 -20.99 -24.36
C MET A 332 2.73 -20.29 -23.34
N HIS A 333 3.90 -19.77 -23.76
CA HIS A 333 4.80 -19.04 -22.87
C HIS A 333 4.20 -17.73 -22.30
N GLU A 334 3.26 -17.11 -23.01
CA GLU A 334 2.58 -15.87 -22.62
C GLU A 334 1.17 -16.08 -22.05
N ASN A 335 0.73 -17.34 -21.84
CA ASN A 335 -0.61 -17.73 -21.35
C ASN A 335 -1.81 -17.29 -22.21
N LEU A 336 -1.65 -17.16 -23.54
CA LEU A 336 -2.69 -16.71 -24.48
C LEU A 336 -3.32 -17.89 -25.24
N TYR A 337 -4.06 -18.74 -24.51
CA TYR A 337 -4.54 -20.04 -25.00
C TYR A 337 -5.56 -19.96 -26.14
N ASP A 338 -6.48 -18.99 -26.14
CA ASP A 338 -7.53 -18.90 -27.17
C ASP A 338 -6.95 -18.60 -28.56
N ILE A 339 -5.99 -17.67 -28.64
CA ILE A 339 -5.29 -17.32 -29.89
C ILE A 339 -4.43 -18.50 -30.38
N ALA A 340 -3.85 -19.28 -29.46
CA ALA A 340 -3.13 -20.50 -29.79
C ALA A 340 -4.06 -21.56 -30.40
N LEU A 341 -5.27 -21.71 -29.84
CA LEU A 341 -6.30 -22.61 -30.35
C LEU A 341 -6.77 -22.19 -31.74
N ASP A 342 -7.11 -20.92 -31.98
CA ASP A 342 -7.47 -20.42 -33.32
C ASP A 342 -6.35 -20.65 -34.35
N GLY A 343 -5.09 -20.44 -33.94
CA GLY A 343 -3.91 -20.71 -34.76
C GLY A 343 -3.76 -22.19 -35.13
N MET A 344 -3.97 -23.10 -34.17
CA MET A 344 -3.92 -24.55 -34.40
C MET A 344 -5.14 -25.07 -35.16
N GLU A 345 -6.36 -24.58 -34.87
CA GLU A 345 -7.60 -24.95 -35.57
C GLU A 345 -7.51 -24.65 -37.07
N ASN A 346 -6.75 -23.63 -37.49
CA ASN A 346 -6.49 -23.37 -38.90
C ASN A 346 -5.79 -24.55 -39.60
N ILE A 347 -4.92 -25.32 -38.92
CA ILE A 347 -4.33 -26.56 -39.47
C ILE A 347 -5.44 -27.60 -39.69
N PHE A 348 -6.23 -27.89 -38.66
CA PHE A 348 -7.26 -28.94 -38.70
C PHE A 348 -8.42 -28.61 -39.66
N LYS A 349 -8.71 -27.32 -39.88
CA LYS A 349 -9.73 -26.84 -40.84
C LYS A 349 -9.24 -26.79 -42.28
N LYS A 350 -8.01 -26.29 -42.52
CA LYS A 350 -7.49 -26.04 -43.88
C LYS A 350 -6.67 -27.20 -44.45
N CYS A 351 -5.97 -27.96 -43.59
CA CYS A 351 -4.97 -28.96 -43.99
C CYS A 351 -5.05 -30.28 -43.19
N PRO A 352 -6.22 -30.93 -43.05
CA PRO A 352 -6.38 -32.15 -42.25
C PRO A 352 -5.51 -33.34 -42.71
N GLN A 353 -5.07 -33.35 -43.97
CA GLN A 353 -4.22 -34.41 -44.54
C GLN A 353 -2.74 -34.34 -44.11
N LEU A 354 -2.30 -33.23 -43.50
CA LEU A 354 -0.92 -33.03 -43.05
C LEU A 354 -0.78 -33.09 -41.52
N VAL A 355 -1.84 -33.46 -40.80
CA VAL A 355 -1.85 -33.60 -39.35
C VAL A 355 -1.12 -34.89 -38.95
N THR A 356 -0.09 -34.76 -38.10
CA THR A 356 0.61 -35.88 -37.48
C THR A 356 0.25 -35.96 -35.99
N LEU A 357 0.76 -36.99 -35.29
CA LEU A 357 0.57 -37.12 -33.85
C LEU A 357 1.17 -35.95 -33.05
N GLU A 358 2.13 -35.21 -33.59
CA GLU A 358 2.69 -34.00 -32.94
C GLU A 358 1.65 -32.88 -32.83
N GLU A 359 0.94 -32.55 -33.92
CA GLU A 359 -0.08 -31.50 -33.91
C GLU A 359 -1.26 -31.90 -33.02
N VAL A 360 -1.60 -33.19 -32.98
CA VAL A 360 -2.59 -33.75 -32.04
C VAL A 360 -2.12 -33.57 -30.59
N ASN A 361 -0.83 -33.81 -30.28
CA ASN A 361 -0.29 -33.62 -28.93
C ASN A 361 -0.39 -32.16 -28.47
N VAL A 362 -0.03 -31.22 -29.35
CA VAL A 362 -0.06 -29.77 -29.06
C VAL A 362 -1.49 -29.22 -28.94
N ILE A 363 -2.42 -29.61 -29.81
CA ILE A 363 -3.80 -29.11 -29.71
C ILE A 363 -4.52 -29.70 -28.49
N THR A 364 -4.27 -30.96 -28.13
CA THR A 364 -4.88 -31.59 -26.94
C THR A 364 -4.35 -30.98 -25.64
N GLU A 365 -3.07 -30.59 -25.58
CA GLU A 365 -2.52 -29.72 -24.53
C GLU A 365 -3.32 -28.41 -24.38
N LEU A 366 -3.48 -27.66 -25.47
CA LEU A 366 -4.20 -26.38 -25.45
C LEU A 366 -5.68 -26.54 -25.07
N LEU A 367 -6.33 -27.62 -25.52
CA LEU A 367 -7.74 -27.91 -25.20
C LEU A 367 -7.94 -28.33 -23.74
N ILE A 368 -6.99 -29.02 -23.13
CA ILE A 368 -7.02 -29.34 -21.70
C ILE A 368 -6.86 -28.06 -20.87
N VAL A 369 -5.92 -27.18 -21.24
CA VAL A 369 -5.70 -25.90 -20.53
C VAL A 369 -6.89 -24.95 -20.69
N SER A 370 -7.53 -24.90 -21.87
CA SER A 370 -8.78 -24.14 -22.10
C SER A 370 -10.06 -24.82 -21.58
N LYS A 371 -9.92 -26.00 -20.96
CA LYS A 371 -11.02 -26.81 -20.37
C LYS A 371 -12.06 -27.32 -21.39
N GLN A 372 -11.69 -27.47 -22.65
CA GLN A 372 -12.54 -27.98 -23.74
C GLN A 372 -12.42 -29.51 -23.88
N PHE A 373 -12.68 -30.25 -22.80
CA PHE A 373 -12.40 -31.69 -22.70
C PHE A 373 -13.16 -32.57 -23.72
N ILE A 374 -14.42 -32.25 -24.05
CA ILE A 374 -15.19 -33.00 -25.06
C ILE A 374 -14.53 -32.91 -26.44
N ARG A 375 -14.09 -31.71 -26.84
CA ARG A 375 -13.37 -31.49 -28.11
C ARG A 375 -12.01 -32.17 -28.12
N CYS A 376 -11.34 -32.26 -26.97
CA CYS A 376 -10.10 -33.03 -26.81
C CYS A 376 -10.34 -34.52 -27.15
N LEU A 377 -11.38 -35.14 -26.58
CA LEU A 377 -11.76 -36.53 -26.89
C LEU A 377 -12.19 -36.72 -28.35
N ASP A 378 -12.93 -35.77 -28.93
CA ASP A 378 -13.30 -35.79 -30.36
C ASP A 378 -12.07 -35.76 -31.30
N ILE A 379 -11.02 -35.04 -30.94
CA ILE A 379 -9.79 -34.96 -31.76
C ILE A 379 -8.94 -36.21 -31.55
N LEU A 380 -8.83 -36.70 -30.31
CA LEU A 380 -8.14 -37.96 -30.00
C LEU A 380 -8.78 -39.14 -30.75
N THR A 381 -10.11 -39.27 -30.74
CA THR A 381 -10.81 -40.37 -31.45
C THR A 381 -10.76 -40.27 -32.98
N LYS A 382 -10.59 -39.06 -33.55
CA LYS A 382 -10.50 -38.86 -35.01
C LYS A 382 -9.11 -39.11 -35.59
N TYR A 383 -8.06 -38.78 -34.84
CA TYR A 383 -6.67 -38.81 -35.32
C TYR A 383 -5.78 -39.85 -34.63
N THR A 384 -6.29 -40.57 -33.61
CA THR A 384 -5.59 -41.69 -32.96
C THR A 384 -6.45 -42.95 -32.98
N THR A 385 -5.89 -44.07 -32.54
CA THR A 385 -6.58 -45.37 -32.43
C THR A 385 -7.39 -45.54 -31.14
N ILE A 386 -7.56 -44.50 -30.32
CA ILE A 386 -8.43 -44.53 -29.12
C ILE A 386 -9.89 -44.65 -29.56
N TRP A 387 -10.59 -45.66 -29.04
CA TRP A 387 -12.01 -45.87 -29.31
C TRP A 387 -12.86 -45.58 -28.07
N ILE A 388 -13.86 -44.71 -28.23
CA ILE A 388 -14.82 -44.28 -27.20
C ILE A 388 -16.22 -44.59 -27.71
N GLU A 389 -17.02 -45.25 -26.88
CA GLU A 389 -18.41 -45.57 -27.14
C GLU A 389 -19.31 -44.62 -26.35
N TYR A 390 -20.31 -44.06 -27.03
CA TYR A 390 -21.29 -43.14 -26.47
C TYR A 390 -22.65 -43.85 -26.38
N ALA A 391 -23.41 -43.61 -25.30
CA ALA A 391 -24.76 -44.14 -25.18
C ALA A 391 -25.70 -43.55 -26.25
N ASP A 392 -26.24 -44.41 -27.11
CA ASP A 392 -27.30 -44.03 -28.06
C ASP A 392 -28.57 -43.59 -27.31
N LEU A 393 -29.03 -42.37 -27.60
CA LEU A 393 -30.32 -41.85 -27.14
C LEU A 393 -31.39 -42.09 -28.21
N ASP A 394 -32.29 -43.03 -27.95
CA ASP A 394 -33.40 -43.39 -28.85
C ASP A 394 -34.29 -42.19 -29.25
N SER A 395 -34.17 -41.79 -30.52
CA SER A 395 -35.09 -40.92 -31.28
C SER A 395 -35.33 -39.47 -30.79
N PRO A 396 -35.25 -38.45 -31.69
CA PRO A 396 -35.49 -37.07 -31.30
C PRO A 396 -36.99 -36.76 -31.15
N LYS A 397 -37.39 -36.32 -29.95
CA LYS A 397 -38.60 -35.52 -29.74
C LYS A 397 -38.18 -34.10 -29.34
N SER A 398 -38.74 -33.11 -30.04
CA SER A 398 -38.49 -31.66 -29.93
C SER A 398 -37.07 -31.18 -30.27
N ALA A 399 -36.98 -29.95 -30.82
CA ALA A 399 -35.77 -29.37 -31.38
C ALA A 399 -35.04 -28.38 -30.45
N GLU A 400 -35.57 -28.15 -29.24
CA GLU A 400 -35.11 -27.12 -28.30
C GLU A 400 -34.09 -27.67 -27.27
N ASP A 401 -34.01 -28.98 -27.06
CA ASP A 401 -33.05 -29.64 -26.14
C ASP A 401 -31.68 -29.94 -26.79
N LYS A 402 -31.10 -29.00 -27.53
CA LYS A 402 -29.84 -29.24 -28.29
C LYS A 402 -28.55 -28.82 -27.58
N GLU A 403 -28.62 -27.96 -26.57
CA GLU A 403 -27.40 -27.36 -25.95
C GLU A 403 -26.99 -28.01 -24.62
N SER A 404 -27.68 -29.05 -24.16
CA SER A 404 -27.43 -29.70 -22.86
C SER A 404 -27.45 -31.24 -22.90
N LYS A 405 -27.09 -31.86 -24.04
CA LYS A 405 -26.92 -33.31 -24.16
C LYS A 405 -25.45 -33.70 -24.10
N ILE A 406 -24.96 -33.94 -22.88
CA ILE A 406 -23.75 -34.72 -22.65
C ILE A 406 -24.10 -36.17 -23.01
N ASN A 407 -23.56 -36.67 -24.11
CA ASN A 407 -23.64 -38.10 -24.42
C ASN A 407 -22.82 -38.85 -23.37
N LYS A 408 -23.50 -39.62 -22.50
CA LYS A 408 -22.83 -40.40 -21.46
C LYS A 408 -21.89 -41.42 -22.10
N ILE A 409 -20.64 -41.47 -21.65
CA ILE A 409 -19.66 -42.41 -22.20
C ILE A 409 -19.91 -43.78 -21.59
N THR A 410 -20.00 -44.83 -22.41
CA THR A 410 -20.26 -46.20 -21.93
C THR A 410 -18.97 -47.00 -21.80
N PHE A 411 -18.02 -46.79 -22.70
CA PHE A 411 -16.76 -47.53 -22.74
C PHE A 411 -15.65 -46.70 -23.40
N CYS A 412 -14.41 -46.91 -22.96
CA CYS A 412 -13.22 -46.36 -23.59
C CYS A 412 -12.13 -47.44 -23.65
N SER A 413 -11.49 -47.59 -24.80
CA SER A 413 -10.31 -48.43 -24.97
C SER A 413 -9.16 -47.63 -25.56
N ILE A 414 -8.02 -47.71 -24.86
CA ILE A 414 -6.76 -47.06 -25.21
C ILE A 414 -5.79 -48.18 -25.65
N PRO A 415 -5.28 -48.16 -26.90
CA PRO A 415 -4.30 -49.15 -27.37
C PRO A 415 -2.92 -49.01 -26.72
N ASP A 416 -2.22 -50.13 -26.61
CA ASP A 416 -0.94 -50.22 -25.90
C ASP A 416 0.20 -49.49 -26.64
N ASP A 417 0.21 -49.49 -27.98
CA ASP A 417 1.25 -48.88 -28.82
C ASP A 417 1.20 -47.34 -28.91
N LEU A 418 0.24 -46.68 -28.24
CA LEU A 418 0.09 -45.22 -28.29
C LEU A 418 1.13 -44.50 -27.42
N ALA A 419 1.54 -43.29 -27.83
CA ALA A 419 2.41 -42.44 -27.02
C ALA A 419 1.78 -42.11 -25.65
N VAL A 420 2.60 -42.17 -24.59
CA VAL A 420 2.16 -42.04 -23.18
C VAL A 420 1.44 -40.72 -22.91
N ASP A 421 1.91 -39.61 -23.50
CA ASP A 421 1.27 -38.29 -23.42
C ASP A 421 -0.21 -38.33 -23.82
N LEU A 422 -0.52 -39.00 -24.93
CA LEU A 422 -1.88 -39.07 -25.48
C LEU A 422 -2.77 -39.98 -24.62
N LYS A 423 -2.21 -41.05 -24.04
CA LYS A 423 -2.89 -41.88 -23.04
C LYS A 423 -3.24 -41.05 -21.80
N ALA A 424 -2.28 -40.32 -21.25
CA ALA A 424 -2.45 -39.46 -20.07
C ALA A 424 -3.47 -38.35 -20.33
N LYS A 425 -3.40 -37.65 -21.48
CA LYS A 425 -4.34 -36.60 -21.87
C LYS A 425 -5.77 -37.11 -22.07
N CYS A 426 -5.94 -38.32 -22.59
CA CYS A 426 -7.25 -38.99 -22.65
C CYS A 426 -7.80 -39.25 -21.24
N ILE A 427 -6.98 -39.82 -20.35
CA ILE A 427 -7.33 -40.08 -18.95
C ILE A 427 -7.71 -38.78 -18.21
N ILE A 428 -6.89 -37.73 -18.32
CA ILE A 428 -7.17 -36.40 -17.73
C ILE A 428 -8.51 -35.85 -18.23
N SER A 429 -8.78 -35.96 -19.54
CA SER A 429 -10.04 -35.48 -20.13
C SER A 429 -11.26 -36.25 -19.61
N LEU A 430 -11.14 -37.57 -19.38
CA LEU A 430 -12.20 -38.40 -18.78
C LEU A 430 -12.42 -38.09 -17.29
N ILE A 431 -11.34 -37.87 -16.52
CA ILE A 431 -11.42 -37.42 -15.12
C ILE A 431 -12.13 -36.07 -15.05
N GLU A 432 -11.77 -35.12 -15.92
CA GLU A 432 -12.36 -33.79 -15.92
C GLU A 432 -13.85 -33.77 -16.34
N LEU A 433 -14.30 -34.77 -17.11
CA LEU A 433 -15.70 -35.02 -17.43
C LEU A 433 -16.48 -35.83 -16.35
N ASN A 434 -15.83 -36.18 -15.24
CA ASN A 434 -16.36 -37.02 -14.14
C ASN A 434 -16.69 -38.49 -14.52
N GLU A 435 -16.17 -39.04 -15.62
CA GLU A 435 -16.39 -40.44 -16.02
C GLU A 435 -15.44 -41.40 -15.26
N ILE A 436 -15.53 -41.33 -13.93
CA ILE A 436 -14.60 -41.88 -12.94
C ILE A 436 -14.56 -43.43 -12.96
N GLU A 437 -15.69 -44.09 -13.25
CA GLU A 437 -15.79 -45.55 -13.31
C GLU A 437 -15.00 -46.15 -14.48
N ILE A 438 -14.98 -45.47 -15.63
CA ILE A 438 -14.21 -45.89 -16.80
C ILE A 438 -12.71 -45.76 -16.52
N VAL A 439 -12.32 -44.66 -15.87
CA VAL A 439 -10.91 -44.40 -15.54
C VAL A 439 -10.35 -45.43 -14.54
N ASP A 440 -11.16 -45.96 -13.61
CA ASP A 440 -10.74 -47.08 -12.74
C ASP A 440 -10.30 -48.33 -13.50
N THR A 441 -10.84 -48.57 -14.70
CA THR A 441 -10.44 -49.71 -15.55
C THR A 441 -9.15 -49.46 -16.33
N LEU A 442 -8.76 -48.19 -16.48
CA LEU A 442 -7.62 -47.73 -17.27
C LEU A 442 -6.38 -47.46 -16.40
N ILE A 443 -6.53 -46.94 -15.18
CA ILE A 443 -5.40 -46.67 -14.27
C ILE A 443 -4.52 -47.90 -14.01
N PRO A 444 -5.05 -49.09 -13.67
CA PRO A 444 -4.19 -50.24 -13.39
C PRO A 444 -3.39 -50.67 -14.63
N LYS A 445 -3.95 -50.51 -15.83
CA LYS A 445 -3.22 -50.77 -17.09
C LYS A 445 -2.11 -49.75 -17.30
N PHE A 446 -2.41 -48.47 -17.10
CA PHE A 446 -1.43 -47.38 -17.19
C PHE A 446 -0.27 -47.58 -16.19
N GLN A 447 -0.57 -47.94 -14.94
CA GLN A 447 0.43 -48.23 -13.89
C GLN A 447 1.30 -49.46 -14.15
N ILE A 448 0.83 -50.44 -14.93
CA ILE A 448 1.57 -51.68 -15.25
C ILE A 448 2.41 -51.53 -16.51
N LEU A 449 1.92 -50.77 -17.50
CA LEU A 449 2.56 -50.63 -18.80
C LEU A 449 3.63 -49.53 -18.83
N GLU A 450 3.47 -48.47 -18.03
CA GLU A 450 4.30 -47.26 -18.08
C GLU A 450 5.20 -47.13 -16.86
N ASN A 451 6.47 -46.78 -17.06
CA ASN A 451 7.48 -46.70 -16.01
C ASN A 451 7.49 -45.30 -15.31
N PRO A 452 7.18 -45.21 -14.00
CA PRO A 452 7.15 -43.92 -13.29
C PRO A 452 8.49 -43.17 -13.23
N GLU A 453 9.61 -43.86 -13.50
CA GLU A 453 10.96 -43.27 -13.55
C GLU A 453 11.27 -42.53 -14.86
N ILE A 454 10.43 -42.69 -15.89
CA ILE A 454 10.61 -42.08 -17.22
C ILE A 454 9.52 -41.04 -17.49
N SER A 455 8.26 -41.34 -17.18
CA SER A 455 7.08 -40.50 -17.45
C SER A 455 6.42 -39.94 -16.17
N GLY A 456 7.21 -39.71 -15.12
CA GLY A 456 6.70 -39.37 -13.79
C GLY A 456 5.97 -38.02 -13.69
N ASP A 457 6.19 -37.14 -14.66
CA ASP A 457 5.42 -35.91 -14.90
C ASP A 457 3.97 -36.23 -15.34
N LEU A 458 3.77 -37.14 -16.30
CA LEU A 458 2.43 -37.55 -16.72
C LEU A 458 1.64 -38.22 -15.60
N PHE A 459 2.30 -39.02 -14.75
CA PHE A 459 1.68 -39.58 -13.55
C PHE A 459 1.28 -38.49 -12.53
N LEU A 460 2.07 -37.42 -12.42
CA LEU A 460 1.74 -36.26 -11.58
C LEU A 460 0.53 -35.51 -12.15
N ASP A 461 0.49 -35.23 -13.45
CA ASP A 461 -0.64 -34.53 -14.10
C ASP A 461 -1.97 -35.29 -13.94
N VAL A 462 -1.96 -36.62 -14.10
CA VAL A 462 -3.14 -37.46 -13.86
C VAL A 462 -3.54 -37.43 -12.38
N ALA A 463 -2.58 -37.42 -11.45
CA ALA A 463 -2.87 -37.28 -10.02
C ALA A 463 -3.44 -35.89 -9.67
N GLU A 464 -2.96 -34.82 -10.30
CA GLU A 464 -3.49 -33.47 -10.14
C GLU A 464 -4.94 -33.34 -10.64
N ALA A 465 -5.28 -34.00 -11.75
CA ALA A 465 -6.67 -34.10 -12.22
C ALA A 465 -7.58 -34.80 -11.18
N PHE A 466 -7.11 -35.87 -10.53
CA PHE A 466 -7.86 -36.49 -9.42
C PHE A 466 -7.99 -35.57 -8.20
N MET A 467 -6.95 -34.79 -7.88
CA MET A 467 -7.02 -33.80 -6.81
C MET A 467 -8.03 -32.67 -7.12
N SER A 468 -8.16 -32.27 -8.39
CA SER A 468 -9.15 -31.28 -8.85
C SER A 468 -10.58 -31.73 -8.50
N LYS A 469 -10.88 -33.02 -8.72
CA LYS A 469 -12.17 -33.65 -8.38
C LYS A 469 -12.33 -34.04 -6.91
N LYS A 470 -11.33 -33.80 -6.06
CA LYS A 470 -11.26 -34.19 -4.63
C LYS A 470 -11.19 -35.71 -4.40
N GLU A 471 -10.82 -36.48 -5.41
CA GLU A 471 -10.66 -37.94 -5.34
C GLU A 471 -9.25 -38.33 -4.83
N PHE A 472 -8.91 -37.81 -3.65
CA PHE A 472 -7.55 -37.85 -3.09
C PHE A 472 -6.99 -39.27 -2.90
N LYS A 473 -7.84 -40.28 -2.66
CA LYS A 473 -7.39 -41.68 -2.52
C LYS A 473 -6.80 -42.25 -3.81
N ARG A 474 -7.32 -41.81 -4.97
CA ARG A 474 -6.89 -42.25 -6.30
C ARG A 474 -5.67 -41.47 -6.77
N ALA A 475 -5.59 -40.18 -6.42
CA ALA A 475 -4.34 -39.42 -6.56
C ALA A 475 -3.19 -40.08 -5.78
N LEU A 476 -3.44 -40.55 -4.54
CA LEU A 476 -2.41 -41.23 -3.73
C LEU A 476 -1.86 -42.52 -4.36
N SER A 477 -2.68 -43.35 -5.02
CA SER A 477 -2.16 -44.57 -5.67
C SER A 477 -1.26 -44.30 -6.88
N LEU A 478 -1.33 -43.09 -7.47
CA LEU A 478 -0.41 -42.62 -8.51
C LEU A 478 0.81 -41.89 -7.94
N LEU A 479 0.65 -41.21 -6.79
CA LEU A 479 1.73 -40.46 -6.12
C LEU A 479 2.66 -41.36 -5.29
N GLU A 480 2.18 -42.47 -4.72
CA GLU A 480 3.01 -43.40 -3.92
C GLU A 480 4.17 -44.02 -4.74
N PRO A 481 3.98 -44.48 -6.00
CA PRO A 481 5.10 -44.89 -6.86
C PRO A 481 6.12 -43.79 -7.14
N LEU A 482 5.66 -42.56 -7.44
CA LEU A 482 6.53 -41.42 -7.73
C LEU A 482 7.39 -41.02 -6.53
N VAL A 483 6.79 -41.03 -5.34
CA VAL A 483 7.46 -40.76 -4.06
C VAL A 483 8.60 -41.76 -3.76
N ASN A 484 8.46 -43.01 -4.23
CA ASN A 484 9.46 -44.06 -4.04
C ASN A 484 10.53 -44.09 -5.15
N SER A 485 10.37 -43.33 -6.24
CA SER A 485 11.34 -43.26 -7.34
C SER A 485 12.53 -42.37 -7.00
N GLU A 486 13.71 -42.68 -7.56
CA GLU A 486 14.90 -41.85 -7.34
C GLU A 486 14.84 -40.51 -8.08
N ASN A 487 14.34 -40.50 -9.33
CA ASN A 487 14.32 -39.31 -10.20
C ASN A 487 13.18 -38.32 -9.89
N PHE A 488 11.99 -38.80 -9.48
CA PHE A 488 10.80 -37.96 -9.29
C PHE A 488 10.43 -37.72 -7.83
N SER A 489 11.29 -38.05 -6.86
CA SER A 489 11.12 -37.71 -5.42
C SER A 489 11.28 -36.20 -5.09
N LEU A 490 10.82 -35.34 -6.00
CA LEU A 490 10.91 -33.89 -5.95
C LEU A 490 9.97 -33.28 -4.91
N ALA A 491 10.29 -32.06 -4.45
CA ALA A 491 9.49 -31.34 -3.48
C ALA A 491 8.03 -31.09 -3.95
N ALA A 492 7.79 -30.98 -5.26
CA ALA A 492 6.46 -30.80 -5.84
C ALA A 492 5.58 -32.06 -5.67
N VAL A 493 6.11 -33.24 -6.00
CA VAL A 493 5.42 -34.53 -5.82
C VAL A 493 5.10 -34.77 -4.35
N TRP A 494 6.07 -34.55 -3.46
CA TRP A 494 5.87 -34.65 -2.01
C TRP A 494 4.82 -33.67 -1.47
N LEU A 495 4.65 -32.50 -2.10
CA LEU A 495 3.61 -31.53 -1.77
C LEU A 495 2.23 -32.02 -2.20
N ARG A 496 2.05 -32.48 -3.45
CA ARG A 496 0.77 -33.05 -3.92
C ARG A 496 0.36 -34.27 -3.11
N HIS A 497 1.33 -35.12 -2.74
CA HIS A 497 1.15 -36.24 -1.83
C HIS A 497 0.70 -35.78 -0.43
N ALA A 498 1.31 -34.73 0.12
CA ALA A 498 0.92 -34.16 1.41
C ALA A 498 -0.50 -33.56 1.38
N GLU A 499 -0.83 -32.79 0.35
CA GLU A 499 -2.17 -32.22 0.10
C GLU A 499 -3.23 -33.33 0.00
N SER A 500 -2.93 -34.42 -0.72
CA SER A 500 -3.83 -35.57 -0.85
C SER A 500 -4.08 -36.28 0.49
N TRP A 501 -3.07 -36.43 1.35
CA TRP A 501 -3.28 -36.95 2.71
C TRP A 501 -4.11 -36.01 3.60
N VAL A 502 -4.02 -34.68 3.42
CA VAL A 502 -4.91 -33.72 4.09
C VAL A 502 -6.36 -33.90 3.61
N GLY A 503 -6.56 -34.06 2.30
CA GLY A 503 -7.87 -34.37 1.70
C GLY A 503 -8.47 -35.68 2.19
N CYS A 504 -7.64 -36.70 2.42
CA CYS A 504 -8.02 -37.97 3.05
C CYS A 504 -8.15 -37.91 4.59
N HIS A 505 -7.97 -36.73 5.20
CA HIS A 505 -8.03 -36.48 6.65
C HIS A 505 -6.99 -37.23 7.51
N ASP A 506 -5.97 -37.89 6.94
CA ASP A 506 -4.85 -38.45 7.71
C ASP A 506 -3.78 -37.38 7.98
N LEU A 507 -4.02 -36.61 9.04
CA LEU A 507 -3.14 -35.55 9.50
C LEU A 507 -1.72 -36.07 9.86
N ASN A 508 -1.55 -37.35 10.20
CA ASN A 508 -0.25 -37.88 10.62
C ASN A 508 0.65 -38.15 9.42
N LYS A 509 0.12 -38.74 8.34
CA LYS A 509 0.86 -38.94 7.08
C LYS A 509 1.08 -37.63 6.33
N ALA A 510 0.10 -36.72 6.37
CA ALA A 510 0.24 -35.37 5.83
C ALA A 510 1.42 -34.61 6.47
N ILE A 511 1.51 -34.59 7.82
CA ILE A 511 2.62 -33.94 8.53
C ILE A 511 3.98 -34.52 8.12
N LYS A 512 4.12 -35.87 8.04
CA LYS A 512 5.38 -36.49 7.59
C LYS A 512 5.78 -36.04 6.18
N SER A 513 4.81 -36.00 5.27
CA SER A 513 5.04 -35.60 3.88
C SER A 513 5.47 -34.12 3.79
N TYR A 514 4.76 -33.22 4.47
CA TYR A 514 5.15 -31.80 4.55
C TYR A 514 6.50 -31.57 5.27
N GLU A 515 6.89 -32.41 6.23
CA GLU A 515 8.22 -32.35 6.84
C GLU A 515 9.34 -32.74 5.86
N ILE A 516 9.06 -33.60 4.87
CA ILE A 516 9.98 -33.93 3.79
C ILE A 516 10.03 -32.78 2.78
N VAL A 517 8.89 -32.21 2.38
CA VAL A 517 8.85 -30.97 1.56
C VAL A 517 9.69 -29.87 2.21
N ARG A 518 9.55 -29.63 3.52
CA ARG A 518 10.35 -28.63 4.26
C ARG A 518 11.87 -28.90 4.26
N LYS A 519 12.30 -30.16 4.12
CA LYS A 519 13.72 -30.51 3.98
C LYS A 519 14.23 -30.28 2.56
N LEU A 520 13.43 -30.64 1.55
CA LEU A 520 13.79 -30.52 0.13
C LEU A 520 13.72 -29.06 -0.36
N SER A 521 12.71 -28.30 0.07
CA SER A 521 12.52 -26.88 -0.29
C SER A 521 12.22 -26.02 0.95
N PRO A 522 13.25 -25.68 1.77
CA PRO A 522 13.06 -24.87 2.98
C PRO A 522 12.36 -23.52 2.73
N GLN A 523 12.63 -22.88 1.58
CA GLN A 523 12.06 -21.60 1.19
C GLN A 523 10.55 -21.65 0.84
N HIS A 524 9.95 -22.84 0.71
CA HIS A 524 8.56 -22.93 0.28
C HIS A 524 7.55 -22.56 1.39
N LEU A 525 7.10 -21.30 1.34
CA LEU A 525 6.23 -20.68 2.34
C LEU A 525 4.84 -21.34 2.46
N GLY A 526 4.25 -21.78 1.33
CA GLY A 526 2.94 -22.45 1.32
C GLY A 526 2.94 -23.73 2.15
N ALA A 527 3.89 -24.63 1.88
CA ALA A 527 4.09 -25.84 2.68
C ALA A 527 4.38 -25.55 4.16
N ARG A 528 5.18 -24.51 4.50
CA ARG A 528 5.40 -24.09 5.90
C ARG A 528 4.09 -23.65 6.57
N MET A 529 3.23 -22.92 5.87
CA MET A 529 1.93 -22.46 6.38
C MET A 529 0.93 -23.60 6.60
N GLU A 530 0.81 -24.55 5.66
CA GLU A 530 -0.05 -25.73 5.84
C GLU A 530 0.47 -26.65 6.95
N LEU A 531 1.77 -26.91 7.00
CA LEU A 531 2.38 -27.69 8.10
C LEU A 531 2.13 -27.04 9.47
N ALA A 532 2.18 -25.71 9.56
CA ALA A 532 1.85 -24.99 10.80
C ALA A 532 0.35 -25.06 11.15
N LYS A 533 -0.56 -25.03 10.16
CA LYS A 533 -2.00 -25.27 10.36
C LYS A 533 -2.25 -26.69 10.88
N LEU A 534 -1.62 -27.71 10.30
CA LEU A 534 -1.72 -29.10 10.76
C LEU A 534 -1.18 -29.27 12.18
N TYR A 535 -0.03 -28.68 12.50
CA TYR A 535 0.51 -28.70 13.85
C TYR A 535 -0.38 -27.97 14.87
N LYS A 536 -1.06 -26.90 14.47
CA LYS A 536 -2.06 -26.18 15.28
C LYS A 536 -3.29 -27.06 15.55
N LEU A 537 -3.79 -27.82 14.56
CA LEU A 537 -4.89 -28.78 14.73
C LEU A 537 -4.52 -29.92 15.70
N LYS A 538 -3.27 -30.41 15.63
CA LYS A 538 -2.71 -31.42 16.54
C LYS A 538 -2.33 -30.86 17.93
N GLY A 539 -2.56 -29.57 18.20
CA GLY A 539 -2.20 -28.90 19.46
C GLY A 539 -0.70 -28.69 19.70
N GLN A 540 0.17 -29.00 18.74
CA GLN A 540 1.63 -28.90 18.86
C GLN A 540 2.13 -27.48 18.52
N PHE A 541 1.63 -26.48 19.25
CA PHE A 541 1.85 -25.06 18.94
C PHE A 541 3.33 -24.65 18.89
N ASN A 542 4.21 -25.24 19.73
CA ASN A 542 5.64 -24.93 19.72
C ASN A 542 6.32 -25.30 18.39
N LYS A 543 5.94 -26.45 17.79
CA LYS A 543 6.44 -26.85 16.47
C LYS A 543 5.90 -25.95 15.37
N ALA A 544 4.62 -25.58 15.42
CA ALA A 544 4.03 -24.63 14.47
C ALA A 544 4.78 -23.27 14.49
N ILE A 545 5.10 -22.75 15.68
CA ILE A 545 5.90 -21.52 15.83
C ILE A 545 7.31 -21.68 15.24
N GLN A 546 7.96 -22.83 15.44
CA GLN A 546 9.29 -23.11 14.90
C GLN A 546 9.28 -23.23 13.35
N VAL A 547 8.27 -23.88 12.77
CA VAL A 547 8.11 -24.02 11.31
C VAL A 547 7.90 -22.66 10.63
N LEU A 548 7.16 -21.75 11.29
CA LEU A 548 6.92 -20.37 10.83
C LEU A 548 8.07 -19.40 11.19
N LYS A 549 9.21 -19.86 11.71
CA LYS A 549 10.39 -19.00 11.85
C LYS A 549 10.98 -18.79 10.45
N GLN A 550 11.18 -17.54 10.07
CA GLN A 550 12.00 -17.11 8.94
C GLN A 550 13.32 -16.56 9.48
N ASP A 551 14.40 -16.74 8.73
CA ASP A 551 15.75 -16.34 9.16
C ASP A 551 16.15 -15.02 8.47
N LEU A 552 16.52 -14.01 9.28
CA LEU A 552 16.64 -12.61 8.86
C LEU A 552 17.76 -12.33 7.85
N GLU A 553 18.75 -13.22 7.77
CA GLU A 553 19.97 -13.04 6.97
C GLU A 553 19.91 -13.71 5.60
N LEU A 554 18.97 -14.63 5.39
CA LEU A 554 18.93 -15.53 4.22
C LEU A 554 17.59 -15.51 3.46
N ASP A 555 16.47 -15.22 4.14
CA ASP A 555 15.13 -15.25 3.55
C ASP A 555 14.59 -13.83 3.27
N VAL A 556 13.94 -13.63 2.12
CA VAL A 556 12.97 -12.54 1.96
C VAL A 556 11.76 -12.84 2.85
N LEU A 557 11.46 -11.94 3.79
CA LEU A 557 10.45 -12.16 4.82
C LEU A 557 9.03 -12.06 4.26
N ASP A 558 8.13 -12.93 4.72
CA ASP A 558 6.72 -12.93 4.32
C ASP A 558 5.84 -12.35 5.45
N PRO A 559 5.15 -11.21 5.21
CA PRO A 559 4.33 -10.57 6.23
C PRO A 559 3.22 -11.47 6.79
N GLY A 560 2.63 -12.34 5.98
CA GLY A 560 1.56 -13.25 6.37
C GLY A 560 2.04 -14.38 7.29
N VAL A 561 3.22 -14.96 7.00
CA VAL A 561 3.90 -15.96 7.83
C VAL A 561 4.23 -15.37 9.21
N ILE A 562 4.82 -14.18 9.26
CA ILE A 562 5.14 -13.47 10.50
C ILE A 562 3.86 -13.13 11.28
N TYR A 563 2.79 -12.71 10.60
CA TYR A 563 1.51 -12.39 11.23
C TYR A 563 0.87 -13.61 11.93
N GLU A 564 0.82 -14.78 11.29
CA GLU A 564 0.32 -16.01 11.92
C GLU A 564 1.25 -16.53 13.03
N ARG A 565 2.57 -16.45 12.86
CA ARG A 565 3.53 -16.73 13.95
C ARG A 565 3.27 -15.86 15.17
N THR A 566 3.03 -14.56 14.96
CA THR A 566 2.75 -13.59 16.03
C THR A 566 1.45 -13.94 16.77
N LYS A 567 0.37 -14.32 16.06
CA LYS A 567 -0.87 -14.81 16.70
C LYS A 567 -0.64 -16.06 17.56
N LEU A 568 0.18 -17.00 17.10
CA LEU A 568 0.49 -18.23 17.84
C LEU A 568 1.33 -17.94 19.10
N LEU A 569 2.33 -17.06 19.02
CA LEU A 569 3.14 -16.63 20.16
C LEU A 569 2.28 -16.03 21.29
N LEU A 570 1.24 -15.25 20.94
CA LEU A 570 0.28 -14.72 21.91
C LEU A 570 -0.50 -15.82 22.62
N LYS A 571 -0.97 -16.84 21.89
CA LYS A 571 -1.71 -18.00 22.44
C LYS A 571 -0.84 -18.83 23.39
N VAL A 572 0.43 -19.04 23.04
CA VAL A 572 1.41 -19.80 23.84
C VAL A 572 2.00 -18.96 24.99
N LYS A 573 1.62 -17.68 25.12
CA LYS A 573 2.09 -16.73 26.15
C LYS A 573 3.61 -16.43 26.09
N ARG A 574 4.27 -16.63 24.94
CA ARG A 574 5.68 -16.26 24.72
C ARG A 574 5.80 -14.76 24.42
N TYR A 575 5.59 -13.94 25.45
CA TYR A 575 5.35 -12.49 25.29
C TYR A 575 6.54 -11.70 24.71
N ASN A 576 7.79 -12.04 25.05
CA ASN A 576 8.95 -11.30 24.54
C ASN A 576 9.10 -11.49 23.01
N GLU A 577 9.08 -12.74 22.54
CA GLU A 577 9.07 -13.06 21.10
C GLU A 577 7.84 -12.52 20.38
N TYR A 578 6.67 -12.50 21.03
CA TYR A 578 5.47 -11.88 20.47
C TYR A 578 5.70 -10.40 20.15
N PHE A 579 6.32 -9.64 21.06
CA PHE A 579 6.63 -8.24 20.80
C PHE A 579 7.70 -8.07 19.72
N GLN A 580 8.77 -8.86 19.73
CA GLN A 580 9.80 -8.84 18.68
C GLN A 580 9.20 -9.14 17.30
N SER A 581 8.42 -10.22 17.19
CA SER A 581 7.73 -10.64 15.95
C SER A 581 6.72 -9.59 15.45
N GLY A 582 5.98 -8.96 16.36
CA GLY A 582 5.06 -7.86 16.02
C GLY A 582 5.78 -6.58 15.59
N MET A 583 6.90 -6.21 16.23
CA MET A 583 7.70 -5.06 15.84
C MET A 583 8.41 -5.28 14.50
N LEU A 584 8.88 -6.49 14.23
CA LEU A 584 9.45 -6.89 12.93
C LEU A 584 8.41 -6.79 11.79
N LEU A 585 7.16 -7.19 12.04
CA LEU A 585 6.09 -7.01 11.05
C LEU A 585 5.81 -5.53 10.76
N LEU A 586 5.87 -4.69 11.81
CA LEU A 586 5.63 -3.25 11.68
C LEU A 586 6.81 -2.50 11.04
N SER A 587 8.07 -2.95 11.20
CA SER A 587 9.26 -2.26 10.65
C SER A 587 9.28 -2.18 9.12
N ARG A 588 8.47 -3.01 8.46
CA ARG A 588 8.17 -2.96 7.02
C ARG A 588 7.62 -1.62 6.54
N HIS A 589 6.91 -0.89 7.41
CA HIS A 589 6.25 0.37 7.06
C HIS A 589 6.32 1.46 8.17
N CYS A 590 6.79 1.11 9.37
CA CYS A 590 7.10 2.03 10.47
C CYS A 590 8.62 2.12 10.63
N VAL A 591 9.14 3.31 10.95
CA VAL A 591 10.56 3.48 11.26
C VAL A 591 10.90 2.87 12.61
N THR A 592 12.06 2.20 12.71
CA THR A 592 12.57 1.73 14.01
C THR A 592 13.11 2.93 14.81
N LEU A 593 12.62 3.12 16.04
CA LEU A 593 13.14 4.16 16.93
C LEU A 593 14.39 3.66 17.64
N ARG A 594 15.52 4.35 17.40
CA ARG A 594 16.85 4.03 17.94
C ARG A 594 17.08 4.64 19.33
N SER A 595 16.59 5.87 19.56
CA SER A 595 16.89 6.64 20.79
C SER A 595 15.66 7.37 21.36
N LYS A 596 15.77 7.84 22.61
CA LYS A 596 14.74 8.70 23.22
C LYS A 596 14.56 10.01 22.45
N LEU A 597 15.61 10.55 21.86
CA LEU A 597 15.58 11.83 21.14
C LEU A 597 14.67 11.74 19.90
N GLU A 598 14.72 10.64 19.15
CA GLU A 598 13.82 10.38 18.02
C GLU A 598 12.35 10.36 18.45
N LEU A 599 12.05 9.79 19.62
CA LEU A 599 10.72 9.82 20.22
C LEU A 599 10.27 11.27 20.52
N THR A 600 11.15 12.08 21.11
CA THR A 600 10.87 13.51 21.39
C THR A 600 10.76 14.39 20.14
N ALA A 601 11.28 13.91 19.00
CA ALA A 601 11.17 14.57 17.72
C ALA A 601 9.77 14.32 17.11
N LEU A 602 9.30 13.06 17.15
CA LEU A 602 7.98 12.66 16.68
C LEU A 602 6.82 13.30 17.48
N SER A 603 7.01 13.61 18.76
CA SER A 603 5.96 14.20 19.61
C SER A 603 5.52 15.60 19.16
N ARG A 604 6.34 16.32 18.40
CA ARG A 604 6.17 17.76 18.11
C ARG A 604 5.26 18.07 16.92
N THR A 605 5.14 17.15 15.95
CA THR A 605 4.48 17.37 14.65
C THR A 605 3.36 16.36 14.38
N SER A 606 2.35 16.78 13.61
CA SER A 606 1.14 16.00 13.31
C SER A 606 1.20 15.23 11.98
N GLY A 607 1.93 15.74 10.98
CA GLY A 607 2.04 15.11 9.66
C GLY A 607 3.11 14.02 9.58
N VAL A 608 2.78 12.87 8.99
CA VAL A 608 3.71 11.73 8.81
C VAL A 608 4.96 12.14 8.01
N ARG A 609 4.81 12.90 6.93
CA ARG A 609 5.95 13.41 6.14
C ARG A 609 6.88 14.30 6.96
N GLN A 610 6.33 15.24 7.72
CA GLN A 610 7.12 16.15 8.58
C GLN A 610 7.84 15.40 9.70
N ARG A 611 7.21 14.36 10.27
CA ARG A 611 7.83 13.46 11.25
C ARG A 611 9.07 12.76 10.67
N MET A 612 8.95 12.23 9.45
CA MET A 612 10.05 11.59 8.73
C MET A 612 11.19 12.58 8.42
N GLU A 613 10.86 13.77 7.90
CA GLU A 613 11.85 14.81 7.57
C GLU A 613 12.63 15.28 8.81
N ILE A 614 11.97 15.44 9.96
CA ILE A 614 12.62 15.79 11.23
C ILE A 614 13.51 14.65 11.73
N LEU A 615 13.02 13.40 11.68
CA LEU A 615 13.77 12.23 12.14
C LEU A 615 15.02 11.99 11.28
N ASN A 616 14.92 12.12 9.96
CA ASN A 616 16.06 12.03 9.05
C ASN A 616 17.09 13.13 9.32
N ARG A 617 16.65 14.38 9.58
CA ARG A 617 17.55 15.48 9.95
C ARG A 617 18.24 15.24 11.29
N ASP A 618 17.52 14.66 12.26
CA ASP A 618 18.07 14.32 13.57
C ASP A 618 19.15 13.23 13.47
N ARG A 619 18.94 12.19 12.65
CA ARG A 619 19.96 11.18 12.31
C ARG A 619 21.18 11.78 11.60
N LEU A 620 20.96 12.60 10.57
CA LEU A 620 22.03 13.31 9.86
C LEU A 620 22.86 14.20 10.80
N SER A 621 22.23 14.87 11.77
CA SER A 621 22.95 15.69 12.76
C SER A 621 23.80 14.89 13.74
N ARG A 622 23.53 13.59 13.90
CA ARG A 622 24.32 12.63 14.69
C ARG A 622 25.37 11.88 13.86
N GLY A 623 25.45 12.12 12.55
CA GLY A 623 26.28 11.32 11.63
C GLY A 623 25.75 9.91 11.36
N GLU A 624 24.50 9.62 11.73
CA GLU A 624 23.88 8.31 11.56
C GLU A 624 23.28 8.13 10.17
N SER A 625 23.29 6.90 9.66
CA SER A 625 22.61 6.53 8.42
C SER A 625 21.10 6.74 8.51
N ILE A 626 20.53 7.31 7.43
CA ILE A 626 19.10 7.64 7.32
C ILE A 626 18.25 6.36 7.35
N GLN A 627 18.65 5.38 6.55
CA GLN A 627 18.06 4.04 6.51
C GLN A 627 18.73 3.16 7.56
N ASP A 628 18.02 2.20 8.13
CA ASP A 628 18.64 1.20 9.00
C ASP A 628 19.28 0.14 8.09
N GLU A 629 20.62 0.03 8.08
CA GLU A 629 21.38 -0.79 7.12
C GLU A 629 21.05 -2.29 7.15
N ASN A 630 20.52 -2.77 8.29
CA ASN A 630 20.14 -4.17 8.52
C ASN A 630 18.60 -4.39 8.47
N LEU A 631 17.84 -3.57 7.73
CA LEU A 631 16.41 -3.81 7.50
C LEU A 631 16.22 -5.01 6.57
N PRO A 632 15.51 -6.07 7.00
CA PRO A 632 15.25 -7.23 6.15
C PRO A 632 14.30 -6.87 5.00
N SER A 633 14.52 -7.48 3.84
CA SER A 633 13.63 -7.35 2.68
C SER A 633 12.34 -8.13 2.91
N PHE A 634 11.21 -7.56 2.51
CA PHE A 634 9.88 -8.18 2.63
C PHE A 634 9.29 -8.47 1.25
N SER A 635 8.58 -9.59 1.12
CA SER A 635 7.76 -9.88 -0.05
C SER A 635 6.48 -9.04 -0.07
N THR A 636 6.00 -8.68 -1.26
CA THR A 636 4.71 -8.02 -1.48
C THR A 636 3.51 -8.96 -1.46
N ASN A 637 3.74 -10.26 -1.28
CA ASN A 637 2.70 -11.29 -1.31
C ASN A 637 2.11 -11.52 0.09
N ASN A 638 0.85 -11.97 0.15
CA ASN A 638 0.14 -12.35 1.39
C ASN A 638 0.12 -11.30 2.50
N GLU A 639 0.14 -10.00 2.17
CA GLU A 639 0.10 -8.95 3.18
C GLU A 639 -1.17 -9.02 4.06
N PRO A 640 -1.03 -8.96 5.40
CA PRO A 640 -2.19 -8.74 6.26
C PRO A 640 -2.78 -7.35 6.00
N THR A 641 -4.11 -7.26 6.03
CA THR A 641 -4.81 -5.98 5.79
C THR A 641 -4.44 -4.92 6.85
N ASP A 642 -4.45 -3.64 6.48
CA ASP A 642 -4.10 -2.55 7.40
C ASP A 642 -4.95 -2.58 8.70
N LYS A 643 -6.22 -3.01 8.61
CA LYS A 643 -7.10 -3.24 9.77
C LYS A 643 -6.60 -4.37 10.68
N GLN A 644 -6.10 -5.47 10.10
CA GLN A 644 -5.54 -6.61 10.83
C GLN A 644 -4.21 -6.25 11.52
N GLU A 645 -3.32 -5.52 10.85
CA GLU A 645 -2.08 -4.98 11.45
C GLU A 645 -2.40 -3.99 12.59
N PHE A 646 -3.36 -3.08 12.39
CA PHE A 646 -3.79 -2.14 13.43
C PHE A 646 -4.40 -2.84 14.66
N ILE A 647 -5.25 -3.86 14.46
CA ILE A 647 -5.80 -4.68 15.55
C ILE A 647 -4.69 -5.42 16.30
N LEU A 648 -3.65 -5.92 15.61
CA LEU A 648 -2.49 -6.53 16.26
C LEU A 648 -1.73 -5.52 17.12
N MET A 649 -1.47 -4.32 16.60
CA MET A 649 -0.85 -3.22 17.37
C MET A 649 -1.68 -2.89 18.63
N LEU A 650 -3.00 -2.79 18.52
CA LEU A 650 -3.88 -2.61 19.68
C LEU A 650 -3.79 -3.77 20.69
N GLN A 651 -3.62 -5.02 20.23
CA GLN A 651 -3.40 -6.17 21.10
C GLN A 651 -2.03 -6.11 21.80
N MET A 652 -0.97 -5.71 21.08
CA MET A 652 0.36 -5.46 21.66
C MET A 652 0.29 -4.37 22.75
N CYS A 653 -0.32 -3.22 22.47
CA CYS A 653 -0.50 -2.14 23.44
C CYS A 653 -1.29 -2.59 24.69
N ARG A 654 -2.40 -3.33 24.50
CA ARG A 654 -3.19 -3.89 25.61
C ARG A 654 -2.39 -4.89 26.45
N LEU A 655 -1.53 -5.70 25.83
CA LEU A 655 -0.66 -6.65 26.53
C LEU A 655 0.46 -5.93 27.29
N ALA A 656 1.13 -4.94 26.68
CA ALA A 656 2.15 -4.14 27.34
C ALA A 656 1.59 -3.42 28.58
N CYS A 657 0.40 -2.83 28.49
CA CYS A 657 -0.33 -2.28 29.64
C CYS A 657 -0.58 -3.29 30.76
N LYS A 658 -0.95 -4.55 30.44
CA LYS A 658 -1.18 -5.61 31.43
C LYS A 658 0.12 -6.07 32.10
N LEU A 659 1.22 -6.11 31.36
CA LEU A 659 2.55 -6.48 31.84
C LEU A 659 3.32 -5.32 32.49
N LYS A 660 2.69 -4.13 32.64
CA LYS A 660 3.30 -2.87 33.10
C LYS A 660 4.50 -2.35 32.27
N LYS A 661 4.78 -2.91 31.10
CA LYS A 661 5.90 -2.50 30.22
C LYS A 661 5.61 -1.17 29.51
N TYR A 662 5.65 -0.05 30.25
CA TYR A 662 5.21 1.26 29.77
C TYR A 662 6.18 1.93 28.79
N GLY A 663 7.50 1.74 28.94
CA GLY A 663 8.48 2.19 27.95
C GLY A 663 8.29 1.52 26.59
N LEU A 664 8.07 0.20 26.58
CA LEU A 664 7.73 -0.56 25.37
C LEU A 664 6.40 -0.10 24.75
N LEU A 665 5.37 0.12 25.56
CA LEU A 665 4.10 0.67 25.10
C LEU A 665 4.30 2.02 24.39
N GLN A 666 5.10 2.93 24.98
CA GLN A 666 5.41 4.22 24.38
C GLN A 666 6.16 4.04 23.06
N ARG A 667 7.17 3.15 22.99
CA ARG A 667 7.88 2.82 21.74
C ARG A 667 6.93 2.33 20.64
N ILE A 668 6.03 1.39 20.93
CA ILE A 668 5.04 0.86 19.97
C ILE A 668 4.13 1.98 19.45
N CYS A 669 3.53 2.77 20.34
CA CYS A 669 2.63 3.86 19.96
C CYS A 669 3.33 4.92 19.11
N PHE A 670 4.55 5.33 19.48
CA PHE A 670 5.30 6.34 18.74
C PHE A 670 5.85 5.83 17.40
N THR A 671 6.27 4.56 17.29
CA THR A 671 6.62 3.97 15.98
C THR A 671 5.44 4.01 15.00
N ALA A 672 4.22 3.72 15.48
CA ALA A 672 3.02 3.74 14.65
C ALA A 672 2.67 5.13 14.08
N LEU A 673 3.14 6.23 14.69
CA LEU A 673 2.98 7.60 14.16
C LEU A 673 3.76 7.87 12.85
N THR A 674 4.69 6.98 12.48
CA THR A 674 5.48 7.06 11.23
C THR A 674 4.85 6.31 10.05
N SER A 675 3.82 5.49 10.31
CA SER A 675 3.12 4.71 9.29
C SER A 675 2.29 5.59 8.35
N LYS A 676 2.46 5.41 7.04
CA LYS A 676 1.52 5.93 6.04
C LYS A 676 0.22 5.10 5.99
N LYS A 677 0.29 3.79 6.24
CA LYS A 677 -0.86 2.87 6.25
C LYS A 677 -1.88 3.21 7.35
N PHE A 678 -1.41 3.63 8.53
CA PHE A 678 -2.30 4.03 9.64
C PHE A 678 -2.75 5.51 9.60
N SER A 679 -2.64 6.18 8.45
CA SER A 679 -3.03 7.59 8.28
C SER A 679 -4.47 7.88 8.73
N ASN A 680 -5.43 7.02 8.37
CA ASN A 680 -6.84 7.12 8.77
C ASN A 680 -7.03 7.06 10.29
N GLU A 681 -6.22 6.27 10.99
CA GLU A 681 -6.29 6.05 12.45
C GLU A 681 -5.33 6.96 13.25
N ASN A 682 -4.63 7.92 12.61
CA ASN A 682 -3.64 8.78 13.26
C ASN A 682 -4.19 9.51 14.50
N SER A 683 -5.49 9.88 14.52
CA SER A 683 -6.13 10.49 15.70
C SER A 683 -6.29 9.54 16.89
N HIS A 684 -6.43 8.24 16.62
CA HIS A 684 -6.49 7.17 17.62
C HIS A 684 -5.07 6.84 18.11
N ILE A 685 -4.09 6.76 17.21
CA ILE A 685 -2.68 6.55 17.58
C ILE A 685 -2.18 7.69 18.47
N MET A 686 -2.47 8.96 18.14
CA MET A 686 -2.13 10.10 19.00
C MET A 686 -2.74 9.99 20.41
N TYR A 687 -3.95 9.44 20.54
CA TYR A 687 -4.58 9.17 21.84
C TYR A 687 -3.91 8.00 22.59
N LEU A 688 -3.42 6.98 21.88
CA LEU A 688 -2.65 5.88 22.47
C LEU A 688 -1.24 6.34 22.90
N CYS A 689 -0.57 7.20 22.13
CA CYS A 689 0.68 7.85 22.51
C CYS A 689 0.50 8.64 23.81
N LEU A 690 -0.57 9.43 23.90
CA LEU A 690 -0.94 10.14 25.13
C LEU A 690 -1.10 9.19 26.32
N ILE A 691 -1.89 8.12 26.19
CA ILE A 691 -2.06 7.14 27.27
C ILE A 691 -0.71 6.53 27.67
N SER A 692 0.16 6.23 26.70
CA SER A 692 1.49 5.69 26.97
C SER A 692 2.36 6.67 27.78
N CYS A 693 2.36 7.95 27.43
CA CYS A 693 3.04 9.01 28.19
C CYS A 693 2.50 9.16 29.62
N ILE A 694 1.17 9.18 29.81
CA ILE A 694 0.54 9.26 31.14
C ILE A 694 0.89 8.05 32.02
N ARG A 695 1.01 6.86 31.41
CA ARG A 695 1.40 5.63 32.12
C ARG A 695 2.91 5.56 32.39
N ASN A 696 3.75 5.99 31.46
CA ASN A 696 5.21 6.01 31.62
C ASN A 696 5.73 7.25 32.39
N ASN A 697 4.82 8.10 32.90
CA ASN A 697 5.09 9.36 33.57
C ASN A 697 5.89 10.40 32.74
N ASP A 698 5.80 10.34 31.41
CA ASP A 698 6.44 11.26 30.48
C ASP A 698 5.55 12.50 30.25
N SER A 699 5.77 13.55 31.04
CA SER A 699 5.04 14.81 30.90
C SER A 699 5.53 15.67 29.73
N TYR A 700 6.80 15.54 29.33
CA TYR A 700 7.41 16.36 28.28
C TYR A 700 6.83 16.06 26.90
N ASP A 701 6.81 14.78 26.50
CA ASP A 701 6.24 14.37 25.21
C ASP A 701 4.72 14.25 25.28
N GLY A 702 4.17 13.88 26.43
CA GLY A 702 2.73 13.95 26.69
C GLY A 702 2.16 15.35 26.41
N PHE A 703 2.83 16.41 26.87
CA PHE A 703 2.39 17.78 26.62
C PHE A 703 2.39 18.13 25.13
N ASN A 704 3.43 17.75 24.38
CA ASN A 704 3.51 18.01 22.94
C ASN A 704 2.37 17.33 22.17
N VAL A 705 2.07 16.07 22.50
CA VAL A 705 0.97 15.28 21.91
C VAL A 705 -0.41 15.88 22.23
N VAL A 706 -0.68 16.24 23.50
CA VAL A 706 -1.99 16.80 23.88
C VAL A 706 -2.22 18.20 23.36
N ARG A 707 -1.16 19.03 23.28
CA ARG A 707 -1.26 20.36 22.68
C ARG A 707 -1.85 20.30 21.28
N GLU A 708 -1.54 19.26 20.51
CA GLU A 708 -2.06 19.05 19.16
C GLU A 708 -3.47 18.42 19.14
N LEU A 709 -3.76 17.50 20.06
CA LEU A 709 -5.12 16.97 20.26
C LEU A 709 -6.13 18.04 20.71
N VAL A 710 -5.70 19.00 21.53
CA VAL A 710 -6.53 20.13 21.98
C VAL A 710 -6.77 21.15 20.86
N ARG A 711 -5.76 21.42 20.02
CA ARG A 711 -5.90 22.27 18.82
C ARG A 711 -6.93 21.70 17.83
N SER A 712 -6.87 20.39 17.57
CA SER A 712 -7.74 19.71 16.62
C SER A 712 -9.13 19.36 17.18
N ARG A 713 -9.24 19.10 18.49
CA ARG A 713 -10.49 18.70 19.16
C ARG A 713 -10.68 19.44 20.48
N LYS A 714 -11.37 20.59 20.43
CA LYS A 714 -11.79 21.38 21.61
C LYS A 714 -12.98 20.74 22.36
N LYS A 715 -12.80 19.55 22.95
CA LYS A 715 -13.81 18.88 23.80
C LYS A 715 -13.42 18.97 25.28
N SER A 716 -14.38 19.02 26.21
CA SER A 716 -14.09 19.02 27.66
C SER A 716 -13.15 17.86 28.09
N LYS A 717 -13.31 16.67 27.49
CA LYS A 717 -12.43 15.52 27.74
C LYS A 717 -10.95 15.76 27.38
N THR A 718 -10.63 16.52 26.33
CA THR A 718 -9.23 16.79 25.94
C THR A 718 -8.57 17.82 26.86
N TRP A 719 -9.35 18.79 27.37
CA TRP A 719 -8.89 19.71 28.43
C TRP A 719 -8.58 18.99 29.75
N ASN A 720 -9.40 18.00 30.14
CA ASN A 720 -9.12 17.19 31.33
C ASN A 720 -7.84 16.35 31.17
N LEU A 721 -7.59 15.79 29.98
CA LEU A 721 -6.35 15.08 29.67
C LEU A 721 -5.12 16.00 29.69
N LEU A 722 -5.25 17.24 29.21
CA LEU A 722 -4.21 18.25 29.34
C LEU A 722 -3.90 18.56 30.81
N ASN A 723 -4.93 18.70 31.65
CA ASN A 723 -4.77 18.96 33.08
C ASN A 723 -4.00 17.84 33.81
N ILE A 724 -4.24 16.56 33.46
CA ILE A 724 -3.51 15.41 34.02
C ILE A 724 -2.01 15.47 33.72
N ILE A 725 -1.62 15.95 32.53
CA ILE A 725 -0.20 16.18 32.20
C ILE A 725 0.34 17.40 32.92
N ILE A 726 -0.40 18.52 32.94
CA ILE A 726 0.04 19.76 33.61
C ILE A 726 0.34 19.51 35.09
N GLN A 727 -0.47 18.70 35.78
CA GLN A 727 -0.23 18.30 37.17
C GLN A 727 1.08 17.52 37.40
N ARG A 728 1.72 17.03 36.33
CA ARG A 728 2.98 16.28 36.33
C ARG A 728 4.07 16.97 35.50
N ALA A 729 3.81 18.16 34.98
CA ALA A 729 4.73 18.90 34.14
C ALA A 729 5.65 19.74 35.02
N GLU A 730 6.95 19.45 34.95
CA GLU A 730 7.98 20.25 35.63
C GLU A 730 8.23 21.58 34.89
N ASP A 731 7.88 21.67 33.60
CA ASP A 731 8.11 22.84 32.76
C ASP A 731 6.91 23.81 32.70
N SER A 732 7.22 25.10 32.53
CA SER A 732 6.24 26.19 32.41
C SER A 732 5.80 26.50 30.96
N ARG A 733 6.12 25.65 29.97
CA ARG A 733 5.78 25.90 28.55
C ARG A 733 4.27 25.87 28.34
N HIS A 734 3.56 25.09 29.15
CA HIS A 734 2.10 25.02 29.15
C HIS A 734 1.45 26.39 29.45
N ASN A 735 2.03 27.22 30.33
CA ASN A 735 1.53 28.57 30.63
C ASN A 735 1.47 29.44 29.37
N ARG A 736 2.54 29.43 28.56
CA ARG A 736 2.62 30.19 27.30
C ARG A 736 1.61 29.69 26.27
N PHE A 737 1.32 28.38 26.25
CA PHE A 737 0.30 27.81 25.37
C PHE A 737 -1.11 28.26 25.80
N MET A 738 -1.43 28.17 27.09
CA MET A 738 -2.73 28.58 27.64
C MET A 738 -3.02 30.06 27.36
N MET A 739 -2.06 30.95 27.61
CA MET A 739 -2.18 32.38 27.32
C MET A 739 -2.46 32.67 25.83
N ARG A 740 -1.81 31.93 24.92
CA ARG A 740 -2.04 32.07 23.47
C ARG A 740 -3.40 31.54 22.99
N GLN A 741 -4.09 30.71 23.78
CA GLN A 741 -5.46 30.27 23.50
C GLN A 741 -6.48 31.21 24.12
N LEU A 742 -6.20 31.81 25.28
CA LEU A 742 -7.09 32.78 25.94
C LEU A 742 -7.35 33.99 25.04
N GLY A 743 -6.31 34.53 24.42
CA GLY A 743 -6.43 35.62 23.44
C GLY A 743 -7.09 35.25 22.10
N LYS A 744 -7.73 34.07 21.99
CA LYS A 744 -8.42 33.59 20.78
C LYS A 744 -9.85 33.08 21.03
N GLU A 745 -10.29 32.99 22.29
CA GLU A 745 -11.63 32.52 22.64
C GLU A 745 -12.38 33.63 23.36
N ASP A 746 -13.35 34.25 22.66
CA ASP A 746 -14.23 35.29 23.23
C ASP A 746 -15.22 34.74 24.28
N ALA A 747 -15.18 33.43 24.54
CA ALA A 747 -16.10 32.73 25.43
C ALA A 747 -15.43 32.28 26.74
N PHE A 748 -16.02 32.68 27.87
CA PHE A 748 -15.65 32.19 29.20
C PHE A 748 -15.76 30.65 29.25
N SER A 749 -14.62 30.00 29.48
CA SER A 749 -14.40 28.58 29.15
C SER A 749 -13.57 27.88 30.24
N TYR A 750 -13.54 26.54 30.23
CA TYR A 750 -12.67 25.69 31.07
C TYR A 750 -11.20 26.13 31.04
N LEU A 751 -10.78 26.71 29.91
CA LEU A 751 -9.46 27.33 29.70
C LEU A 751 -9.12 28.39 30.76
N HIS A 752 -10.10 29.23 31.15
CA HIS A 752 -9.93 30.27 32.17
C HIS A 752 -9.77 29.65 33.57
N VAL A 753 -10.52 28.59 33.89
CA VAL A 753 -10.34 27.84 35.16
C VAL A 753 -8.94 27.22 35.23
N LEU A 754 -8.49 26.60 34.14
CA LEU A 754 -7.14 26.01 34.07
C LEU A 754 -6.04 27.08 34.17
N HIS A 755 -6.23 28.27 33.59
CA HIS A 755 -5.29 29.38 33.74
C HIS A 755 -5.26 29.92 35.16
N ALA A 756 -6.43 30.16 35.77
CA ALA A 756 -6.56 30.61 37.15
C ALA A 756 -5.93 29.61 38.14
N ASN A 757 -6.16 28.31 37.94
CA ASN A 757 -5.50 27.23 38.71
C ASN A 757 -3.98 27.29 38.59
N ASN A 758 -3.45 27.51 37.37
CA ASN A 758 -2.02 27.61 37.13
C ASN A 758 -1.43 28.86 37.79
N CYS A 759 -2.10 30.02 37.71
CA CYS A 759 -1.71 31.23 38.43
C CYS A 759 -1.77 31.06 39.96
N LEU A 760 -2.74 30.31 40.48
CA LEU A 760 -2.83 29.97 41.90
C LEU A 760 -1.64 29.12 42.35
N VAL A 761 -1.29 28.06 41.60
CA VAL A 761 -0.11 27.22 41.88
C VAL A 761 1.20 28.01 41.71
N SER A 762 1.29 28.90 40.72
CA SER A 762 2.44 29.77 40.46
C SER A 762 2.60 30.92 41.47
N GLY A 763 1.72 31.05 42.47
CA GLY A 763 1.76 32.13 43.47
C GLY A 763 1.31 33.52 42.96
N THR A 764 0.85 33.63 41.71
CA THR A 764 0.44 34.89 41.07
C THR A 764 -1.03 35.22 41.37
N TYR A 765 -1.42 35.15 42.65
CA TYR A 765 -2.80 35.12 43.13
C TYR A 765 -3.71 36.25 42.61
N LYS A 766 -3.18 37.44 42.32
CA LYS A 766 -3.96 38.57 41.77
C LYS A 766 -4.61 38.23 40.43
N TYR A 767 -3.90 37.53 39.54
CA TYR A 767 -4.42 37.12 38.23
C TYR A 767 -5.45 36.00 38.40
N ALA A 768 -5.13 34.98 39.20
CA ALA A 768 -6.06 33.91 39.54
C ALA A 768 -7.38 34.45 40.12
N LEU A 769 -7.30 35.42 41.05
CA LEU A 769 -8.47 36.04 41.66
C LEU A 769 -9.34 36.78 40.62
N ASN A 770 -8.74 37.52 39.69
CA ASN A 770 -9.47 38.21 38.62
C ASN A 770 -10.25 37.21 37.74
N ASP A 771 -9.61 36.11 37.36
CA ASP A 771 -10.21 35.07 36.52
C ASP A 771 -11.31 34.29 37.26
N TYR A 772 -11.08 33.88 38.51
CA TYR A 772 -12.11 33.19 39.29
C TYR A 772 -13.31 34.10 39.59
N ILE A 773 -13.09 35.40 39.88
CA ILE A 773 -14.19 36.35 40.10
C ILE A 773 -14.97 36.61 38.81
N SER A 774 -14.30 36.76 37.65
CA SER A 774 -14.99 36.97 36.37
C SER A 774 -15.86 35.75 36.02
N LEU A 775 -15.32 34.54 36.16
CA LEU A 775 -16.08 33.29 36.00
C LEU A 775 -17.23 33.15 37.00
N PHE A 776 -17.00 33.47 38.28
CA PHE A 776 -18.02 33.37 39.33
C PHE A 776 -19.18 34.34 39.10
N LYS A 777 -18.93 35.54 38.55
CA LYS A 777 -19.98 36.49 38.15
C LYS A 777 -20.86 35.95 37.02
N VAL A 778 -20.29 35.23 36.05
CA VAL A 778 -21.04 34.64 34.93
C VAL A 778 -21.83 33.41 35.36
N LYS A 779 -21.20 32.49 36.10
CA LYS A 779 -21.83 31.26 36.60
C LYS A 779 -21.35 30.92 38.00
N PRO A 780 -22.08 31.35 39.06
CA PRO A 780 -21.76 30.99 40.43
C PRO A 780 -21.73 29.46 40.60
N SER A 781 -20.67 28.95 41.21
CA SER A 781 -20.56 27.54 41.58
C SER A 781 -19.81 27.38 42.90
N ALA A 782 -20.10 26.29 43.62
CA ALA A 782 -19.45 26.00 44.90
C ALA A 782 -17.91 25.92 44.76
N LEU A 783 -17.42 25.23 43.72
CA LEU A 783 -15.97 25.11 43.47
C LEU A 783 -15.31 26.47 43.18
N LEU A 784 -15.96 27.35 42.39
CA LEU A 784 -15.42 28.69 42.16
C LEU A 784 -15.45 29.55 43.44
N ALA A 785 -16.49 29.46 44.27
CA ALA A 785 -16.53 30.14 45.57
C ALA A 785 -15.39 29.69 46.49
N LEU A 786 -15.09 28.39 46.53
CA LEU A 786 -13.98 27.80 47.28
C LEU A 786 -12.61 28.27 46.72
N LEU A 787 -12.43 28.31 45.40
CA LEU A 787 -11.18 28.78 44.80
C LEU A 787 -10.96 30.29 45.02
N VAL A 788 -12.02 31.10 44.96
CA VAL A 788 -11.96 32.52 45.35
C VAL A 788 -11.59 32.67 46.83
N SER A 789 -12.19 31.90 47.74
CA SER A 789 -11.83 32.01 49.16
C SER A 789 -10.38 31.60 49.44
N VAL A 790 -9.91 30.50 48.83
CA VAL A 790 -8.53 30.01 48.96
C VAL A 790 -7.53 31.03 48.40
N THR A 791 -7.79 31.65 47.24
CA THR A 791 -6.88 32.68 46.69
C THR A 791 -6.79 33.92 47.58
N LEU A 792 -7.92 34.40 48.11
CA LEU A 792 -7.96 35.51 49.09
C LEU A 792 -7.25 35.16 50.39
N LEU A 793 -7.39 33.91 50.87
CA LEU A 793 -6.72 33.41 52.06
C LEU A 793 -5.20 33.39 51.88
N GLN A 794 -4.70 32.86 50.75
CA GLN A 794 -3.28 32.85 50.43
C GLN A 794 -2.72 34.27 50.27
N MET A 795 -3.47 35.20 49.68
CA MET A 795 -3.12 36.63 49.63
C MET A 795 -3.06 37.30 51.02
N ALA A 796 -3.91 36.88 51.97
CA ALA A 796 -3.83 37.35 53.35
C ALA A 796 -2.60 36.80 54.10
N CYS A 797 -2.21 35.56 53.80
CA CYS A 797 -1.03 34.90 54.37
C CYS A 797 0.31 35.45 53.85
N GLN A 798 0.33 36.21 52.73
CA GLN A 798 1.55 36.82 52.22
C GLN A 798 2.20 37.80 53.23
N LYS A 799 3.54 37.79 53.28
CA LYS A 799 4.33 38.60 54.24
C LYS A 799 3.95 40.08 54.17
N PHE A 800 3.89 40.65 52.96
CA PHE A 800 3.59 42.06 52.70
C PHE A 800 2.21 42.23 52.06
N SER A 801 1.19 42.47 52.88
CA SER A 801 -0.16 42.84 52.42
C SER A 801 -0.72 43.93 53.33
N ALA A 802 -1.11 45.07 52.74
CA ALA A 802 -1.54 46.25 53.50
C ALA A 802 -2.97 46.13 54.07
N LYS A 803 -3.75 45.13 53.64
CA LYS A 803 -5.18 44.98 53.99
C LYS A 803 -5.55 43.54 54.39
N LYS A 804 -4.67 42.85 55.13
CA LYS A 804 -4.83 41.44 55.54
C LYS A 804 -6.21 41.14 56.13
N ASN A 805 -6.66 41.93 57.11
CA ASN A 805 -7.94 41.72 57.79
C ASN A 805 -9.15 41.80 56.82
N GLN A 806 -9.11 42.70 55.84
CA GLN A 806 -10.16 42.81 54.82
C GLN A 806 -10.19 41.58 53.90
N LEU A 807 -9.01 41.08 53.49
CA LEU A 807 -8.90 39.85 52.69
C LEU A 807 -9.41 38.62 53.44
N VAL A 808 -9.12 38.50 54.75
CA VAL A 808 -9.64 37.41 55.60
C VAL A 808 -11.16 37.46 55.70
N ILE A 809 -11.76 38.64 55.92
CA ILE A 809 -13.21 38.80 55.97
C ILE A 809 -13.85 38.40 54.62
N GLN A 810 -13.26 38.81 53.50
CA GLN A 810 -13.72 38.42 52.16
C GLN A 810 -13.57 36.90 51.92
N ALA A 811 -12.46 36.28 52.33
CA ALA A 811 -12.25 34.84 52.22
C ALA A 811 -13.32 34.06 53.03
N ILE A 812 -13.61 34.48 54.27
CA ILE A 812 -14.65 33.87 55.10
C ILE A 812 -16.05 34.08 54.49
N ALA A 813 -16.32 35.23 53.89
CA ALA A 813 -17.58 35.46 53.17
C ALA A 813 -17.75 34.51 51.98
N PHE A 814 -16.71 34.31 51.17
CA PHE A 814 -16.73 33.34 50.07
C PHE A 814 -16.74 31.88 50.54
N MET A 815 -16.15 31.55 51.69
CA MET A 815 -16.35 30.24 52.32
C MET A 815 -17.82 30.03 52.71
N LYS A 816 -18.48 31.04 53.30
CA LYS A 816 -19.91 30.93 53.63
C LYS A 816 -20.81 30.82 52.38
N THR A 817 -20.44 31.42 51.25
CA THR A 817 -21.19 31.20 49.99
C THR A 817 -20.91 29.82 49.39
N TYR A 818 -19.67 29.29 49.49
CA TYR A 818 -19.36 27.90 49.13
C TYR A 818 -20.23 26.90 49.91
N ILE A 819 -20.34 27.04 51.24
CA ILE A 819 -21.19 26.16 52.07
C ILE A 819 -22.64 26.18 51.58
N LYS A 820 -23.22 27.39 51.41
CA LYS A 820 -24.59 27.56 50.91
C LYS A 820 -24.81 26.99 49.51
N LEU A 821 -23.83 27.10 48.61
CA LEU A 821 -23.91 26.57 47.24
C LEU A 821 -23.67 25.06 47.14
N ARG A 822 -23.07 24.44 48.17
CA ARG A 822 -22.81 22.98 48.22
C ARG A 822 -24.02 22.21 48.75
N GLY A 823 -24.77 22.80 49.68
CA GLY A 823 -25.98 22.24 50.28
C GLY A 823 -25.70 21.30 51.46
N ASP A 824 -26.71 21.13 52.31
CA ASP A 824 -26.56 20.50 53.64
C ASP A 824 -26.25 19.00 53.58
N GLN A 825 -26.55 18.34 52.45
CA GLN A 825 -26.22 16.93 52.19
C GLN A 825 -24.71 16.66 52.13
N VAL A 826 -23.85 17.69 52.04
CA VAL A 826 -22.39 17.54 52.08
C VAL A 826 -21.78 18.38 53.21
N SER A 827 -22.43 18.34 54.37
CA SER A 827 -22.00 18.97 55.62
C SER A 827 -20.57 18.56 56.04
N GLN A 828 -20.16 17.33 55.73
CA GLN A 828 -18.83 16.80 56.05
C GLN A 828 -17.70 17.52 55.29
N GLU A 829 -17.80 17.64 53.96
CA GLU A 829 -16.83 18.37 53.11
C GLU A 829 -16.74 19.84 53.50
N THR A 830 -17.90 20.46 53.73
CA THR A 830 -18.01 21.89 54.03
C THR A 830 -17.47 22.26 55.40
N ASN A 831 -17.77 21.46 56.44
CA ASN A 831 -17.19 21.63 57.78
C ASN A 831 -15.68 21.37 57.78
N TYR A 832 -15.19 20.35 57.07
CA TYR A 832 -13.75 20.07 56.97
C TYR A 832 -12.99 21.24 56.32
N ASN A 833 -13.49 21.76 55.20
CA ASN A 833 -12.86 22.89 54.51
C ASN A 833 -12.92 24.20 55.32
N MET A 834 -14.00 24.42 56.09
CA MET A 834 -14.09 25.54 57.05
C MET A 834 -13.08 25.37 58.19
N ALA A 835 -12.99 24.18 58.79
CA ALA A 835 -12.00 23.86 59.82
C ALA A 835 -10.58 24.12 59.32
N ARG A 836 -10.24 23.66 58.11
CA ARG A 836 -8.92 23.86 57.49
C ARG A 836 -8.61 25.33 57.22
N THR A 837 -9.61 26.12 56.81
CA THR A 837 -9.48 27.58 56.62
C THR A 837 -9.12 28.27 57.94
N LEU A 838 -9.82 27.93 59.03
CA LEU A 838 -9.59 28.50 60.36
C LEU A 838 -8.25 28.04 60.95
N HIS A 839 -7.88 26.78 60.73
CA HIS A 839 -6.59 26.20 61.11
C HIS A 839 -5.44 26.95 60.41
N GLN A 840 -5.55 27.23 59.10
CA GLN A 840 -4.54 28.01 58.36
C GLN A 840 -4.42 29.46 58.86
N LEU A 841 -5.47 30.04 59.43
CA LEU A 841 -5.45 31.36 60.06
C LEU A 841 -4.92 31.36 61.50
N GLY A 842 -4.58 30.19 62.07
CA GLY A 842 -4.19 30.06 63.48
C GLY A 842 -5.35 30.15 64.48
N LEU A 843 -6.61 30.13 64.02
CA LEU A 843 -7.81 30.17 64.86
C LEU A 843 -8.15 28.76 65.38
N LEU A 844 -7.21 28.18 66.13
CA LEU A 844 -7.22 26.77 66.54
C LEU A 844 -8.49 26.32 67.30
N PRO A 845 -9.04 27.08 68.27
CA PRO A 845 -10.26 26.64 68.98
C PRO A 845 -11.46 26.48 68.04
N SER A 846 -11.63 27.41 67.09
CA SER A 846 -12.68 27.35 66.08
C SER A 846 -12.44 26.23 65.08
N ALA A 847 -11.19 25.97 64.70
CA ALA A 847 -10.83 24.85 63.84
C ALA A 847 -11.16 23.50 64.49
N ILE A 848 -10.82 23.32 65.78
CA ILE A 848 -11.14 22.11 66.56
C ILE A 848 -12.66 21.86 66.57
N HIS A 849 -13.47 22.89 66.77
CA HIS A 849 -14.94 22.76 66.75
C HIS A 849 -15.45 22.20 65.41
N PHE A 850 -15.04 22.79 64.28
CA PHE A 850 -15.47 22.30 62.97
C PHE A 850 -14.89 20.91 62.62
N TYR A 851 -13.68 20.56 63.04
CA TYR A 851 -13.16 19.20 62.87
C TYR A 851 -13.93 18.16 63.70
N LYS A 852 -14.40 18.50 64.90
CA LYS A 852 -15.26 17.61 65.70
C LYS A 852 -16.62 17.40 65.04
N LEU A 853 -17.22 18.44 64.47
CA LEU A 853 -18.46 18.30 63.67
C LEU A 853 -18.31 17.33 62.48
N VAL A 854 -17.11 17.21 61.88
CA VAL A 854 -16.83 16.23 60.81
C VAL A 854 -16.80 14.79 61.34
N LEU A 855 -16.31 14.57 62.57
CA LEU A 855 -16.31 13.25 63.21
C LEU A 855 -17.72 12.84 63.66
N GLU A 856 -18.45 13.79 64.24
CA GLU A 856 -19.82 13.63 64.77
C GLU A 856 -20.88 13.53 63.66
N SER A 857 -20.63 14.06 62.45
CA SER A 857 -21.60 13.99 61.36
C SER A 857 -21.93 12.55 60.95
N LEU A 858 -23.23 12.24 60.89
CA LEU A 858 -23.75 11.03 60.26
C LEU A 858 -23.44 11.06 58.76
N ALA A 859 -22.94 9.94 58.23
CA ALA A 859 -22.66 9.82 56.81
C ALA A 859 -24.00 9.78 56.03
N PRO A 860 -24.25 10.68 55.06
CA PRO A 860 -25.31 10.50 54.09
C PRO A 860 -25.10 9.20 53.31
N GLU A 861 -26.15 8.56 52.81
CA GLU A 861 -26.05 7.32 52.03
C GLU A 861 -25.01 7.36 50.89
N LEU A 862 -24.80 8.55 50.30
CA LEU A 862 -23.86 8.75 49.20
C LEU A 862 -22.39 8.66 49.64
N ILE A 863 -22.10 9.01 50.90
CA ILE A 863 -20.79 8.85 51.54
C ILE A 863 -20.63 7.41 52.00
N GLU A 864 -21.66 6.78 52.60
CA GLU A 864 -21.62 5.35 52.95
C GLU A 864 -21.33 4.45 51.73
N LYS A 865 -22.00 4.71 50.60
CA LYS A 865 -21.79 3.99 49.32
C LYS A 865 -20.39 4.16 48.73
N ASN A 866 -19.63 5.19 49.11
CA ASN A 866 -18.30 5.51 48.57
C ASN A 866 -17.29 5.90 49.69
N ALA A 867 -17.36 5.25 50.86
CA ALA A 867 -16.62 5.67 52.05
C ALA A 867 -15.11 5.85 51.79
N ASN A 868 -14.50 4.94 51.02
CA ASN A 868 -13.09 4.95 50.65
C ASN A 868 -12.63 6.19 49.82
N LEU A 869 -13.55 7.02 49.32
CA LEU A 869 -13.27 8.19 48.48
C LEU A 869 -13.83 9.51 49.03
N LEU A 870 -14.85 9.46 49.90
CA LEU A 870 -15.61 10.63 50.33
C LEU A 870 -15.63 10.85 51.85
N ASP A 871 -15.30 9.85 52.66
CA ASP A 871 -15.25 10.03 54.12
C ASP A 871 -13.99 10.80 54.53
N LEU A 872 -14.17 11.95 55.19
CA LEU A 872 -13.10 12.85 55.64
C LEU A 872 -12.78 12.71 57.14
N LYS A 873 -13.30 11.68 57.83
CA LYS A 873 -13.06 11.48 59.26
C LYS A 873 -11.59 11.22 59.57
N LYS A 874 -10.86 10.50 58.71
CA LYS A 874 -9.44 10.20 58.90
C LYS A 874 -8.59 11.47 58.81
N GLU A 875 -8.85 12.31 57.81
CA GLU A 875 -8.19 13.60 57.59
C GLU A 875 -8.52 14.60 58.72
N ALA A 876 -9.77 14.63 59.19
CA ALA A 876 -10.18 15.47 60.31
C ALA A 876 -9.48 15.04 61.61
N ALA A 877 -9.45 13.74 61.92
CA ALA A 877 -8.74 13.19 63.07
C ALA A 877 -7.23 13.46 62.98
N PHE A 878 -6.63 13.40 61.79
CA PHE A 878 -5.20 13.67 61.60
C PHE A 878 -4.85 15.14 61.86
N ASN A 879 -5.68 16.07 61.36
CA ASN A 879 -5.51 17.49 61.67
C ASN A 879 -5.73 17.80 63.16
N LEU A 880 -6.71 17.16 63.82
CA LEU A 880 -6.92 17.29 65.27
C LEU A 880 -5.73 16.76 66.06
N HIS A 881 -5.19 15.59 65.68
CA HIS A 881 -3.97 15.03 66.25
C HIS A 881 -2.82 16.05 66.19
N LEU A 882 -2.55 16.66 65.02
CA LEU A 882 -1.51 17.68 64.88
C LEU A 882 -1.72 18.89 65.79
N ILE A 883 -2.95 19.38 65.93
CA ILE A 883 -3.27 20.51 66.82
C ILE A 883 -3.02 20.12 68.30
N TYR A 884 -3.44 18.93 68.73
CA TYR A 884 -3.23 18.46 70.09
C TYR A 884 -1.76 18.14 70.39
N MET A 885 -0.99 17.66 69.41
CA MET A 885 0.48 17.52 69.51
C MET A 885 1.17 18.87 69.70
N GLN A 886 0.78 19.90 68.95
CA GLN A 886 1.32 21.27 69.09
C GLN A 886 0.95 21.92 70.43
N ALA A 887 -0.17 21.49 71.04
CA ALA A 887 -0.60 21.92 72.37
C ALA A 887 -0.10 20.98 73.50
N GLU A 888 0.88 20.12 73.23
CA GLU A 888 1.49 19.14 74.16
C GLU A 888 0.49 18.17 74.82
N ASN A 889 -0.73 18.06 74.30
CA ASN A 889 -1.75 17.13 74.79
C ASN A 889 -1.63 15.77 74.09
N TYR A 890 -0.57 15.04 74.43
CA TYR A 890 -0.25 13.74 73.85
C TYR A 890 -1.36 12.68 74.05
N GLN A 891 -2.17 12.79 75.11
CA GLN A 891 -3.25 11.86 75.41
C GLN A 891 -4.40 11.98 74.39
N LEU A 892 -4.91 13.19 74.15
CA LEU A 892 -5.94 13.42 73.11
C LEU A 892 -5.37 13.17 71.72
N ALA A 893 -4.12 13.58 71.47
CA ALA A 893 -3.45 13.32 70.20
C ALA A 893 -3.39 11.81 69.88
N ARG A 894 -3.07 10.97 70.87
CA ARG A 894 -3.05 9.51 70.73
C ARG A 894 -4.44 8.91 70.52
N MET A 895 -5.43 9.35 71.29
CA MET A 895 -6.83 8.90 71.16
C MET A 895 -7.37 9.07 69.73
N TYR A 896 -7.10 10.22 69.08
CA TYR A 896 -7.56 10.44 67.70
C TYR A 896 -6.85 9.58 66.66
N LEU A 897 -5.60 9.17 66.88
CA LEU A 897 -4.92 8.20 66.02
C LEU A 897 -5.53 6.80 66.18
N GLU A 898 -5.65 6.32 67.42
CA GLU A 898 -6.11 4.96 67.73
C GLU A 898 -7.57 4.74 67.31
N ASN A 899 -8.44 5.75 67.42
CA ASN A 899 -9.88 5.60 67.11
C ASN A 899 -10.25 5.76 65.62
N TYR A 900 -9.42 6.40 64.80
CA TYR A 900 -9.82 6.81 63.43
C TYR A 900 -8.78 6.52 62.33
N ILE A 901 -7.49 6.38 62.68
CA ILE A 901 -6.38 6.34 61.69
C ILE A 901 -5.68 4.97 61.66
N THR A 902 -6.04 4.06 62.56
CA THR A 902 -5.63 2.65 62.50
C THR A 902 -6.03 2.01 61.17
N ILE A 903 -5.11 1.17 60.64
CA ILE A 903 -5.19 0.48 59.35
C ILE A 903 -5.83 -0.89 59.53
#